data_AF-A0A087CTR6-F1
#
_entry.id   AF-A0A087CTR6-F1
#
_cell.length_a   1.000
_cell.length_b   1.000
_cell.length_c   1.000
_cell.angle_alpha   90.00
_cell.angle_beta   90.00
_cell.angle_gamma   90.00
#
_symmetry.space_group_name_H-M   'P 1'
#
loop_
_entity.id
_entity.type
_entity.pdbx_description
1 polymer ?
#
loop_
_entity_poly.entity_id
_entity_poly.type
_entity_poly.pdbx_seq_one_letter_code
_entity_poly.pdbx_strand_id
1 'polypeptide(L)'
;MNTTDDQRKNGDPIVSPSMPTTAWLADPRVYAVHRLDAHSDHACWSHAPSVGEGTDLKQSLDGEWRVRVETAPANSFPDGTSDGPDWISDVSPLFAAPGFDDSSFSRVQVPSHLETAGLLDPQYVNVQYPWDGHEDPKAPAIPEHGHVAVYRREFSAEGAVAQAIREGRTVTLAFQGAATAIYVWLNGAFVGYAEDSFTPSEFDVTDVIRKDGNVLAIACYEYSSASWLEDQDFWRLHGLFRSVELNARPAAHVSDIHAEADWEPATSIGSLSLGVLIDGAANAATAELALRDKNGAIVWRTATEAAGTLHAEAEIDDAASWSAERPDLYELSVTLLDADGKVLETTRTRIGFRHVAIEDGILKLNGKRLVFRGVNRHEFDCRRGRAVTEEDMLWDIRFMKRHNINAVRTSHYPNQSRWYELCDEYGIYLIDETNLETHGSWNSPGDIPVGTSVPGDDEAWLGACIDRLDSMILRDRNHPSVLVWSLGNESYAGEVLKAMSAHAHRLDPSRPVHYEGVNWNHAYDGISDFESRMYAKPDEIRDWLEHGDERGEANKPFVSCEYMHAMGNSCGGLSEFIDLEQYERYSGGFIWDYIDQGLVQRLTDGSERLSVGGDWVDRPTDYEFVGNGIVFADRTPSPKAQEVKQLYSPVKLTPDGHGVTIENRNLFAGTDGYVFAARLLEDGHEIWHADYRFDVAAGDTQRHDIAFPDIDTDGNTREVTYEVDLLTAEATAWAPAGYELAFGQLTGTLNPERDITETDHDDDGRATVTLGRWNAGIRRDDEEILLSRTQGGIVSWKRDGREMVIRRPELVTFRPLTDNDRGNRSGFDRAAWFAAGRYAVVTDTSIAQSDDGGLTAKYRYELADPEHTPVTVSYRITADMLMRLTVE
;
A
#
# COMPACT_ATOMS: atom_id res chain seq x y z
N MET A 1 23.47 -22.95 31.02
CA MET A 1 24.23 -21.92 31.75
C MET A 1 23.21 -20.90 32.24
N ASN A 2 23.24 -20.53 33.52
CA ASN A 2 22.29 -19.56 34.10
C ASN A 2 22.52 -18.18 33.47
N THR A 3 21.54 -17.68 32.71
CA THR A 3 21.44 -16.30 32.24
C THR A 3 20.16 -15.66 32.79
N THR A 4 20.12 -15.52 34.11
CA THR A 4 19.28 -14.55 34.80
C THR A 4 20.25 -13.58 35.46
N ASP A 5 20.49 -12.41 34.84
CA ASP A 5 20.76 -11.11 35.51
C ASP A 5 21.46 -10.00 34.70
N ASP A 6 21.79 -10.13 33.41
CA ASP A 6 22.62 -9.07 32.74
C ASP A 6 22.05 -8.40 31.48
N GLN A 7 20.72 -8.35 31.30
CA GLN A 7 20.08 -7.48 30.28
C GLN A 7 19.25 -6.30 30.84
N ARG A 8 19.25 -6.06 32.16
CA ARG A 8 18.64 -4.86 32.76
C ARG A 8 19.64 -3.72 32.99
N LYS A 9 20.34 -3.32 31.92
CA LYS A 9 21.21 -2.13 31.94
C LYS A 9 21.03 -1.34 30.65
N ASN A 10 19.87 -0.70 30.51
CA ASN A 10 19.65 0.48 29.68
C ASN A 10 18.43 1.23 30.26
N GLY A 11 18.65 2.34 30.96
CA GLY A 11 17.67 3.44 31.05
C GLY A 11 16.30 3.25 31.74
N ASP A 12 16.16 2.49 32.84
CA ASP A 12 14.91 2.45 33.62
C ASP A 12 14.45 3.87 34.05
N PRO A 13 13.14 4.19 33.90
CA PRO A 13 12.18 3.63 34.83
C PRO A 13 10.88 3.14 34.19
N ILE A 14 10.57 1.85 34.33
CA ILE A 14 9.17 1.45 34.55
C ILE A 14 8.80 2.01 35.93
N VAL A 15 8.25 3.23 35.95
CA VAL A 15 7.52 3.68 37.12
C VAL A 15 6.42 2.63 37.31
N SER A 16 6.36 2.02 38.49
CA SER A 16 5.19 1.26 38.95
C SER A 16 4.35 2.21 39.81
N PRO A 17 3.69 3.24 39.24
CA PRO A 17 2.69 3.95 40.00
C PRO A 17 1.47 3.04 40.06
N SER A 18 1.01 2.75 41.27
CA SER A 18 -0.26 2.04 41.46
C SER A 18 -1.48 2.86 41.00
N MET A 19 -1.28 4.12 40.59
CA MET A 19 -2.34 5.07 40.26
C MET A 19 -2.09 5.74 38.91
N PRO A 20 -3.09 5.75 38.00
CA PRO A 20 -2.99 6.41 36.71
C PRO A 20 -2.95 7.94 36.83
N THR A 21 -2.25 8.60 35.91
CA THR A 21 -2.14 10.07 35.80
C THR A 21 -2.13 10.49 34.34
N THR A 22 -2.75 11.62 33.99
CA THR A 22 -2.72 12.14 32.61
C THR A 22 -1.36 12.73 32.20
N ALA A 23 -0.44 12.92 33.14
CA ALA A 23 0.92 13.38 32.85
C ALA A 23 1.72 12.46 31.91
N TRP A 24 1.35 11.18 31.79
CA TRP A 24 2.00 10.26 30.84
C TRP A 24 1.77 10.66 29.38
N LEU A 25 0.66 11.30 29.07
CA LEU A 25 0.34 11.74 27.69
C LEU A 25 1.35 12.75 27.13
N ALA A 26 2.22 13.34 27.94
CA ALA A 26 3.25 14.28 27.50
C ALA A 26 4.66 13.87 27.96
N ASP A 27 4.85 12.61 28.39
CA ASP A 27 6.14 12.07 28.81
C ASP A 27 6.53 10.89 27.90
N PRO A 28 7.43 11.09 26.91
CA PRO A 28 7.79 10.06 25.93
C PRO A 28 8.55 8.87 26.55
N ARG A 29 8.92 8.97 27.84
CA ARG A 29 9.52 7.88 28.61
C ARG A 29 8.47 6.92 29.19
N VAL A 30 7.18 7.29 29.17
CA VAL A 30 6.06 6.47 29.65
C VAL A 30 5.10 6.21 28.49
N TYR A 31 5.43 5.20 27.69
CA TYR A 31 4.62 4.76 26.55
C TYR A 31 3.81 3.49 26.85
N ALA A 32 4.13 2.78 27.94
CA ALA A 32 3.43 1.58 28.37
C ALA A 32 3.46 1.43 29.91
N VAL A 33 2.33 1.08 30.52
CA VAL A 33 2.21 0.75 31.95
C VAL A 33 1.37 -0.52 32.09
N HIS A 34 1.96 -1.55 32.70
CA HIS A 34 1.38 -2.91 32.83
C HIS A 34 1.05 -3.62 31.51
N ARG A 35 1.48 -3.08 30.37
CA ARG A 35 1.43 -3.77 29.09
C ARG A 35 2.41 -4.94 29.13
N LEU A 36 2.00 -6.09 28.63
CA LEU A 36 2.87 -7.26 28.46
C LEU A 36 3.84 -7.03 27.29
N ASP A 37 4.98 -7.72 27.34
CA ASP A 37 5.97 -7.70 26.27
C ASP A 37 5.36 -8.26 24.97
N ALA A 38 5.78 -7.71 23.83
CA ALA A 38 5.37 -8.22 22.52
C ALA A 38 5.88 -9.64 22.30
N HIS A 39 5.15 -10.39 21.48
CA HIS A 39 5.47 -11.77 21.13
C HIS A 39 5.02 -12.09 19.70
N SER A 40 5.52 -13.18 19.16
CA SER A 40 5.11 -13.68 17.83
C SER A 40 3.61 -13.89 17.72
N ASP A 41 3.06 -13.62 16.53
CA ASP A 41 1.70 -14.00 16.22
C ASP A 41 1.63 -15.49 15.84
N HIS A 42 0.92 -16.25 16.65
CA HIS A 42 0.72 -17.67 16.39
C HIS A 42 -0.65 -18.08 16.92
N ALA A 43 -1.23 -19.08 16.27
CA ALA A 43 -2.56 -19.55 16.62
C ALA A 43 -2.46 -20.64 17.70
N CYS A 44 -3.29 -20.53 18.74
CA CYS A 44 -3.30 -21.47 19.87
C CYS A 44 -4.67 -22.13 20.05
N TRP A 45 -4.65 -23.38 20.48
CA TRP A 45 -5.84 -24.17 20.79
C TRP A 45 -5.67 -24.96 22.10
N SER A 46 -6.77 -25.22 22.80
CA SER A 46 -6.78 -26.12 23.96
C SER A 46 -6.72 -27.61 23.62
N HIS A 47 -6.74 -27.93 22.32
CA HIS A 47 -6.74 -29.28 21.74
C HIS A 47 -5.99 -29.30 20.41
N ALA A 48 -5.79 -30.49 19.85
CA ALA A 48 -5.28 -30.61 18.48
C ALA A 48 -6.37 -30.21 17.46
N PRO A 49 -6.20 -29.11 16.71
CA PRO A 49 -7.29 -28.57 15.89
C PRO A 49 -7.49 -29.33 14.59
N SER A 50 -8.73 -29.28 14.09
CA SER A 50 -9.09 -29.72 12.75
C SER A 50 -8.58 -28.74 11.69
N VAL A 51 -8.46 -29.18 10.45
CA VAL A 51 -8.04 -28.30 9.34
C VAL A 51 -9.05 -27.16 9.17
N GLY A 52 -8.56 -25.92 9.22
CA GLY A 52 -9.38 -24.71 9.07
C GLY A 52 -10.19 -24.30 10.31
N GLU A 53 -9.93 -24.93 11.47
CA GLU A 53 -10.55 -24.53 12.74
C GLU A 53 -9.92 -23.22 13.26
N GLY A 54 -10.73 -22.24 13.63
CA GLY A 54 -10.26 -21.02 14.32
C GLY A 54 -9.83 -21.31 15.76
N THR A 55 -9.10 -20.39 16.39
CA THR A 55 -8.63 -20.57 17.78
C THR A 55 -9.80 -20.63 18.77
N ASP A 56 -9.72 -21.51 19.78
CA ASP A 56 -10.76 -21.69 20.81
C ASP A 56 -10.43 -20.98 22.14
N LEU A 57 -9.20 -20.50 22.27
CA LEU A 57 -8.68 -19.78 23.44
C LEU A 57 -9.00 -18.28 23.45
N LYS A 58 -9.57 -17.75 22.35
CA LYS A 58 -9.90 -16.34 22.21
C LYS A 58 -11.39 -16.07 22.37
N GLN A 59 -11.73 -14.90 22.90
CA GLN A 59 -13.07 -14.34 22.90
C GLN A 59 -13.03 -12.91 22.36
N SER A 60 -13.65 -12.68 21.21
CA SER A 60 -13.80 -11.33 20.66
C SER A 60 -14.72 -10.48 21.53
N LEU A 61 -14.30 -9.22 21.72
CA LEU A 61 -15.09 -8.13 22.28
C LEU A 61 -15.45 -7.09 21.21
N ASP A 62 -15.47 -7.48 19.93
CA ASP A 62 -15.95 -6.65 18.83
C ASP A 62 -17.48 -6.53 18.85
N GLY A 63 -18.01 -5.59 18.09
CA GLY A 63 -19.44 -5.28 18.00
C GLY A 63 -19.79 -3.95 18.67
N GLU A 64 -20.99 -3.84 19.22
CA GLU A 64 -21.48 -2.55 19.74
C GLU A 64 -20.84 -2.19 21.09
N TRP A 65 -20.31 -0.97 21.20
CA TRP A 65 -19.82 -0.34 22.42
C TRP A 65 -20.55 0.98 22.68
N ARG A 66 -20.61 1.40 23.95
CA ARG A 66 -21.05 2.75 24.32
C ARG A 66 -19.85 3.69 24.30
N VAL A 67 -20.00 4.88 23.75
CA VAL A 67 -18.93 5.89 23.69
C VAL A 67 -19.45 7.30 23.94
N ARG A 68 -18.67 8.11 24.64
CA ARG A 68 -18.86 9.55 24.76
C ARG A 68 -17.55 10.25 24.44
N VAL A 69 -17.61 11.21 23.52
CA VAL A 69 -16.49 12.07 23.18
C VAL A 69 -16.66 13.41 23.89
N GLU A 70 -15.60 13.90 24.52
CA GLU A 70 -15.56 15.20 25.19
C GLU A 70 -14.18 15.85 25.03
N THR A 71 -14.09 17.16 25.28
CA THR A 71 -12.80 17.86 25.30
C THR A 71 -11.95 17.31 26.44
N ALA A 72 -10.71 16.93 26.15
CA ALA A 72 -9.76 16.45 27.13
C ALA A 72 -9.44 17.57 28.14
N PRO A 73 -9.67 17.36 29.45
CA PRO A 73 -9.33 18.37 30.44
C PRO A 73 -7.83 18.34 30.74
N ALA A 74 -7.23 19.51 30.94
CA ALA A 74 -5.83 19.59 31.33
C ALA A 74 -5.62 19.06 32.77
N ASN A 75 -4.65 18.15 32.94
CA ASN A 75 -4.21 17.63 34.24
C ASN A 75 -5.31 16.93 35.07
N SER A 76 -6.27 16.28 34.41
CA SER A 76 -7.28 15.45 35.05
C SER A 76 -7.92 14.49 34.06
N PHE A 77 -8.60 13.45 34.55
CA PHE A 77 -9.44 12.60 33.71
C PHE A 77 -10.78 13.29 33.37
N PRO A 78 -11.52 12.80 32.35
CA PRO A 78 -12.73 13.45 31.82
C PRO A 78 -13.82 13.83 32.85
N ASP A 79 -13.89 13.12 33.97
CA ASP A 79 -14.86 13.38 35.04
C ASP A 79 -14.37 14.34 36.14
N GLY A 80 -13.20 14.95 35.93
CA GLY A 80 -12.56 15.86 36.88
C GLY A 80 -11.83 15.16 38.03
N THR A 81 -11.63 13.84 37.99
CA THR A 81 -10.73 13.17 38.94
C THR A 81 -9.30 13.67 38.74
N SER A 82 -8.72 14.22 39.81
CA SER A 82 -7.45 14.95 39.78
C SER A 82 -6.24 14.05 39.62
N ASP A 83 -5.24 14.53 38.88
CA ASP A 83 -3.93 13.89 38.77
C ASP A 83 -3.06 14.06 40.03
N GLY A 84 -2.37 13.00 40.44
CA GLY A 84 -1.20 13.12 41.32
C GLY A 84 -1.46 13.40 42.82
N PRO A 85 -0.40 13.77 43.58
CA PRO A 85 -0.19 13.34 44.97
C PRO A 85 -0.96 14.06 46.10
N ASP A 86 -1.92 14.93 45.78
CA ASP A 86 -2.83 15.50 46.79
C ASP A 86 -3.98 14.52 47.07
N TRP A 87 -3.62 13.38 47.67
CA TRP A 87 -4.50 12.23 47.93
C TRP A 87 -5.52 12.53 49.03
N ILE A 88 -6.76 12.82 48.65
CA ILE A 88 -7.95 12.51 49.47
C ILE A 88 -8.80 11.38 48.85
N SER A 89 -8.47 10.87 47.66
CA SER A 89 -9.27 9.78 47.05
C SER A 89 -8.44 8.74 46.30
N ASP A 90 -8.37 7.53 46.86
CA ASP A 90 -8.05 6.24 46.20
C ASP A 90 -9.12 5.85 45.14
N VAL A 91 -9.67 6.82 44.40
CA VAL A 91 -10.91 6.62 43.64
C VAL A 91 -10.61 6.64 42.15
N SER A 92 -10.76 5.48 41.52
CA SER A 92 -10.81 5.35 40.06
C SER A 92 -11.81 6.34 39.46
N PRO A 93 -11.62 6.80 38.21
CA PRO A 93 -12.59 7.66 37.55
C PRO A 93 -14.00 7.06 37.64
N LEU A 94 -15.00 7.90 37.88
CA LEU A 94 -16.41 7.58 37.99
C LEU A 94 -16.89 6.80 36.77
N PHE A 95 -16.42 7.14 35.56
CA PHE A 95 -16.79 6.41 34.34
C PHE A 95 -16.25 4.98 34.28
N ALA A 96 -15.24 4.62 35.09
CA ALA A 96 -14.73 3.26 35.21
C ALA A 96 -15.55 2.40 36.19
N ALA A 97 -16.37 3.02 37.04
CA ALA A 97 -17.17 2.29 38.02
C ALA A 97 -18.23 1.41 37.33
N PRO A 98 -18.44 0.15 37.78
CA PRO A 98 -19.44 -0.74 37.20
C PRO A 98 -20.86 -0.16 37.22
N GLY A 99 -21.22 0.58 38.26
CA GLY A 99 -22.55 1.17 38.44
C GLY A 99 -22.76 2.56 37.84
N PHE A 100 -21.80 3.07 37.06
CA PHE A 100 -21.95 4.38 36.41
C PHE A 100 -23.00 4.33 35.29
N ASP A 101 -23.81 5.40 35.21
CA ASP A 101 -24.87 5.54 34.23
C ASP A 101 -24.32 6.11 32.93
N ASP A 102 -24.11 5.22 31.95
CA ASP A 102 -23.68 5.54 30.58
C ASP A 102 -24.85 5.53 29.59
N SER A 103 -26.11 5.65 30.06
CA SER A 103 -27.28 5.63 29.18
C SER A 103 -27.34 6.79 28.18
N SER A 104 -26.61 7.87 28.44
CA SER A 104 -26.48 9.01 27.53
C SER A 104 -25.38 8.84 26.47
N PHE A 105 -24.60 7.76 26.51
CA PHE A 105 -23.50 7.55 25.57
C PHE A 105 -24.05 7.13 24.20
N SER A 106 -23.36 7.55 23.15
CA SER A 106 -23.59 7.07 21.79
C SER A 106 -23.23 5.60 21.66
N ARG A 107 -23.69 4.93 20.60
CA ARG A 107 -23.34 3.54 20.28
C ARG A 107 -22.53 3.50 19.01
N VAL A 108 -21.41 2.78 19.03
CA VAL A 108 -20.52 2.59 17.87
C VAL A 108 -20.17 1.12 17.71
N GLN A 109 -19.83 0.72 16.49
CA GLN A 109 -19.21 -0.58 16.27
C GLN A 109 -17.72 -0.49 16.58
N VAL A 110 -17.15 -1.49 17.22
CA VAL A 110 -15.71 -1.67 17.37
C VAL A 110 -15.37 -2.99 16.66
N PRO A 111 -14.37 -3.01 15.75
CA PRO A 111 -13.51 -1.88 15.37
C PRO A 111 -14.20 -0.80 14.53
N SER A 112 -13.89 0.48 14.78
CA SER A 112 -14.18 1.62 13.89
C SER A 112 -13.40 2.87 14.28
N HIS A 113 -13.46 3.90 13.43
CA HIS A 113 -13.01 5.25 13.78
C HIS A 113 -14.19 6.12 14.24
N LEU A 114 -13.90 7.05 15.16
CA LEU A 114 -14.89 8.01 15.65
C LEU A 114 -15.41 8.92 14.53
N GLU A 115 -14.55 9.27 13.58
CA GLU A 115 -14.86 10.14 12.45
C GLU A 115 -15.80 9.46 11.47
N THR A 116 -15.56 8.20 11.12
CA THR A 116 -16.46 7.43 10.24
C THR A 116 -17.76 7.04 10.94
N ALA A 117 -17.78 7.01 12.26
CA ALA A 117 -18.99 6.91 13.07
C ALA A 117 -19.77 8.24 13.21
N GLY A 118 -19.22 9.36 12.73
CA GLY A 118 -19.82 10.69 12.79
C GLY A 118 -19.81 11.33 14.19
N LEU A 119 -18.84 10.95 15.03
CA LEU A 119 -18.64 11.49 16.38
C LEU A 119 -17.51 12.53 16.47
N LEU A 120 -16.62 12.54 15.48
CA LEU A 120 -15.57 13.54 15.25
C LEU A 120 -15.53 13.89 13.76
N ASP A 121 -14.86 14.98 13.41
CA ASP A 121 -14.61 15.35 12.02
C ASP A 121 -13.22 14.85 11.60
N PRO A 122 -13.07 14.23 10.41
CA PRO A 122 -11.75 13.79 9.93
C PRO A 122 -10.92 14.97 9.45
N GLN A 123 -9.61 14.92 9.70
CA GLN A 123 -8.65 15.93 9.25
C GLN A 123 -7.60 15.29 8.37
N TYR A 124 -7.36 15.86 7.18
CA TYR A 124 -6.28 15.42 6.31
C TYR A 124 -5.16 16.45 6.28
N VAL A 125 -3.96 16.03 6.68
CA VAL A 125 -2.73 16.81 6.64
C VAL A 125 -1.58 15.90 6.20
N ASN A 126 -0.66 16.45 5.42
CA ASN A 126 0.56 15.78 4.95
C ASN A 126 1.69 15.99 5.98
N VAL A 127 2.49 17.05 5.83
CA VAL A 127 3.70 17.29 6.64
C VAL A 127 3.40 17.94 7.99
N GLN A 128 2.34 18.74 8.05
CA GLN A 128 2.04 19.54 9.23
C GLN A 128 1.25 18.72 10.26
N TYR A 129 1.67 18.76 11.53
CA TYR A 129 0.87 18.21 12.61
C TYR A 129 -0.56 18.80 12.61
N PRO A 130 -1.58 18.03 13.02
CA PRO A 130 -2.99 18.46 12.93
C PRO A 130 -3.31 19.76 13.70
N TRP A 131 -2.53 20.06 14.74
CA TRP A 131 -2.67 21.27 15.55
C TRP A 131 -1.95 22.51 14.98
N ASP A 132 -1.19 22.39 13.89
CA ASP A 132 -0.44 23.52 13.33
C ASP A 132 -1.34 24.72 13.03
N GLY A 133 -0.87 25.92 13.39
CA GLY A 133 -1.61 27.17 13.27
C GLY A 133 -2.75 27.37 14.28
N HIS A 134 -3.20 26.32 14.98
CA HIS A 134 -4.16 26.44 16.10
C HIS A 134 -3.44 26.56 17.44
N GLU A 135 -2.41 25.74 17.61
CA GLU A 135 -1.54 25.69 18.79
C GLU A 135 -0.08 25.46 18.37
N ASP A 136 0.85 25.72 19.29
CA ASP A 136 2.30 25.52 19.06
C ASP A 136 2.95 24.80 20.25
N PRO A 137 2.50 23.57 20.58
CA PRO A 137 3.15 22.78 21.62
C PRO A 137 4.59 22.46 21.20
N LYS A 138 5.50 22.43 22.17
CA LYS A 138 6.89 22.03 21.93
C LYS A 138 7.09 20.62 22.42
N ALA A 139 7.51 19.72 21.53
CA ALA A 139 7.80 18.34 21.86
C ALA A 139 8.61 18.23 23.17
N PRO A 140 8.19 17.39 24.13
CA PRO A 140 7.12 16.38 24.02
C PRO A 140 5.71 16.85 24.44
N ALA A 141 5.49 18.15 24.67
CA ALA A 141 4.16 18.64 25.04
C ALA A 141 3.13 18.37 23.92
N ILE A 142 1.86 18.20 24.30
CA ILE A 142 0.73 18.00 23.39
C ILE A 142 -0.18 19.25 23.39
N PRO A 143 -1.09 19.40 22.40
CA PRO A 143 -2.07 20.48 22.39
C PRO A 143 -2.94 20.52 23.67
N GLU A 144 -3.31 21.73 24.11
CA GLU A 144 -4.23 21.91 25.23
C GLU A 144 -5.68 21.56 24.85
N HIS A 145 -6.05 21.72 23.57
CA HIS A 145 -7.40 21.44 23.06
C HIS A 145 -7.41 20.15 22.22
N GLY A 146 -7.43 19.01 22.91
CA GLY A 146 -7.71 17.70 22.30
C GLY A 146 -9.02 17.10 22.76
N HIS A 147 -9.38 15.94 22.22
CA HIS A 147 -10.52 15.14 22.65
C HIS A 147 -10.08 13.87 23.38
N VAL A 148 -11.02 13.34 24.16
CA VAL A 148 -10.94 12.03 24.78
C VAL A 148 -12.26 11.31 24.56
N ALA A 149 -12.17 10.06 24.09
CA ALA A 149 -13.30 9.18 23.91
C ALA A 149 -13.35 8.16 25.05
N VAL A 150 -14.41 8.23 25.85
CA VAL A 150 -14.67 7.28 26.92
C VAL A 150 -15.56 6.16 26.38
N TYR A 151 -14.96 4.98 26.18
CA TYR A 151 -15.65 3.77 25.76
C TYR A 151 -16.07 2.92 26.96
N ARG A 152 -17.24 2.29 26.88
CA ARG A 152 -17.74 1.33 27.86
C ARG A 152 -18.38 0.12 27.19
N ARG A 153 -18.06 -1.07 27.70
CA ARG A 153 -18.69 -2.33 27.30
C ARG A 153 -18.93 -3.25 28.49
N GLU A 154 -20.17 -3.73 28.59
CA GLU A 154 -20.52 -4.82 29.47
C GLU A 154 -20.38 -6.16 28.74
N PHE A 155 -19.85 -7.17 29.41
CA PHE A 155 -19.73 -8.51 28.84
C PHE A 155 -19.67 -9.61 29.90
N SER A 156 -19.95 -10.83 29.46
CA SER A 156 -19.65 -12.06 30.20
C SER A 156 -18.46 -12.76 29.54
N ALA A 157 -17.59 -13.36 30.35
CA ALA A 157 -16.56 -14.25 29.81
C ALA A 157 -17.23 -15.54 29.32
N GLU A 158 -16.83 -16.08 28.18
CA GLU A 158 -17.42 -17.25 27.53
C GLU A 158 -16.32 -18.28 27.17
N GLY A 159 -16.73 -19.47 26.71
CA GLY A 159 -15.82 -20.50 26.20
C GLY A 159 -14.62 -20.81 27.11
N ALA A 160 -13.42 -20.81 26.52
CA ALA A 160 -12.17 -21.06 27.21
C ALA A 160 -11.81 -19.97 28.23
N VAL A 161 -12.15 -18.70 27.98
CA VAL A 161 -11.93 -17.60 28.93
C VAL A 161 -12.71 -17.83 30.21
N ALA A 162 -14.00 -18.16 30.09
CA ALA A 162 -14.83 -18.54 31.23
C ALA A 162 -14.26 -19.73 32.02
N GLN A 163 -13.62 -20.67 31.33
CA GLN A 163 -12.98 -21.82 31.97
C GLN A 163 -11.69 -21.43 32.68
N ALA A 164 -10.84 -20.62 32.06
CA ALA A 164 -9.61 -20.11 32.67
C ALA A 164 -9.91 -19.39 33.99
N ILE A 165 -10.93 -18.52 34.02
CA ILE A 165 -11.37 -17.83 35.24
C ILE A 165 -11.78 -18.82 36.35
N ARG A 166 -12.56 -19.85 36.03
CA ARG A 166 -13.00 -20.86 37.01
C ARG A 166 -11.85 -21.66 37.60
N GLU A 167 -10.81 -21.86 36.81
CA GLU A 167 -9.62 -22.65 37.17
C GLU A 167 -8.50 -21.77 37.77
N GLY A 168 -8.68 -20.45 37.82
CA GLY A 168 -7.66 -19.50 38.28
C GLY A 168 -6.45 -19.41 37.35
N ARG A 169 -6.66 -19.64 36.04
CA ARG A 169 -5.64 -19.49 34.99
C ARG A 169 -5.61 -18.08 34.43
N THR A 170 -4.47 -17.73 33.84
CA THR A 170 -4.23 -16.40 33.28
C THR A 170 -5.21 -16.07 32.16
N VAL A 171 -5.74 -14.84 32.20
CA VAL A 171 -6.53 -14.23 31.14
C VAL A 171 -5.92 -12.87 30.81
N THR A 172 -5.72 -12.62 29.52
CA THR A 172 -5.22 -11.33 29.04
C THR A 172 -6.26 -10.63 28.17
N LEU A 173 -6.15 -9.30 28.09
CA LEU A 173 -6.98 -8.42 27.27
C LEU A 173 -6.07 -7.74 26.24
N ALA A 174 -6.34 -7.91 24.96
CA ALA A 174 -5.56 -7.33 23.87
C ALA A 174 -6.38 -6.33 23.04
N PHE A 175 -5.77 -5.19 22.75
CA PHE A 175 -6.23 -4.20 21.78
C PHE A 175 -5.32 -4.30 20.56
N GLN A 176 -5.85 -4.73 19.41
CA GLN A 176 -5.05 -4.95 18.19
C GLN A 176 -4.67 -3.64 17.47
N GLY A 177 -5.23 -2.51 17.91
CA GLY A 177 -4.95 -1.17 17.39
C GLY A 177 -5.96 -0.15 17.91
N ALA A 178 -5.44 0.93 18.50
CA ALA A 178 -6.23 2.01 19.09
C ALA A 178 -5.47 3.33 18.93
N ALA A 179 -6.12 4.34 18.34
CA ALA A 179 -5.47 5.62 18.08
C ALA A 179 -6.03 6.73 19.01
N THR A 180 -5.20 7.46 19.78
CA THR A 180 -3.72 7.45 19.76
C THR A 180 -3.10 6.86 21.04
N ALA A 181 -3.71 7.06 22.21
CA ALA A 181 -3.27 6.47 23.47
C ALA A 181 -4.45 6.00 24.32
N ILE A 182 -4.30 4.88 25.03
CA ILE A 182 -5.38 4.28 25.83
C ILE A 182 -5.01 4.14 27.30
N TYR A 183 -5.97 4.48 28.17
CA TYR A 183 -6.01 4.04 29.56
C TYR A 183 -7.13 3.03 29.73
N VAL A 184 -6.85 1.93 30.42
CA VAL A 184 -7.75 0.76 30.50
C VAL A 184 -8.15 0.49 31.94
N TRP A 185 -9.46 0.33 32.17
CA TRP A 185 -10.01 -0.15 33.45
C TRP A 185 -10.96 -1.32 33.25
N LEU A 186 -10.85 -2.32 34.10
CA LEU A 186 -11.79 -3.44 34.16
C LEU A 186 -12.43 -3.48 35.54
N ASN A 187 -13.76 -3.50 35.60
CA ASN A 187 -14.50 -3.56 36.86
C ASN A 187 -14.14 -2.44 37.86
N GLY A 188 -13.71 -1.28 37.36
CA GLY A 188 -13.24 -0.14 38.12
C GLY A 188 -11.77 -0.20 38.57
N ALA A 189 -11.05 -1.31 38.36
CA ALA A 189 -9.62 -1.40 38.64
C ALA A 189 -8.81 -0.94 37.42
N PHE A 190 -7.75 -0.15 37.66
CA PHE A 190 -6.83 0.25 36.61
C PHE A 190 -6.03 -0.96 36.12
N VAL A 191 -6.08 -1.20 34.81
CA VAL A 191 -5.42 -2.32 34.15
C VAL A 191 -4.07 -1.86 33.60
N GLY A 192 -4.05 -0.78 32.81
CA GLY A 192 -2.81 -0.29 32.21
C GLY A 192 -2.97 0.91 31.28
N TYR A 193 -1.84 1.33 30.70
CA TYR A 193 -1.71 2.41 29.72
C TYR A 193 -0.87 1.93 28.54
N ALA A 194 -1.21 2.37 27.32
CA ALA A 194 -0.41 2.12 26.14
C ALA A 194 -0.53 3.21 25.08
N GLU A 195 0.59 3.46 24.40
CA GLU A 195 0.71 4.17 23.13
C GLU A 195 1.08 3.19 21.99
N ASP A 196 1.36 3.74 20.80
CA ASP A 196 1.53 3.05 19.51
C ASP A 196 0.20 2.53 18.94
N SER A 197 -0.30 3.26 17.94
CA SER A 197 -1.61 2.98 17.35
C SER A 197 -1.69 1.66 16.58
N PHE A 198 -0.56 1.14 16.08
CA PHE A 198 -0.54 0.11 15.02
C PHE A 198 0.04 -1.24 15.44
N THR A 199 0.50 -1.39 16.69
CA THR A 199 0.88 -2.70 17.25
C THR A 199 -0.03 -3.09 18.42
N PRO A 200 -0.16 -4.40 18.73
CA PRO A 200 -1.09 -4.84 19.77
C PRO A 200 -0.65 -4.41 21.18
N SER A 201 -1.61 -4.01 22.00
CA SER A 201 -1.41 -3.76 23.43
C SER A 201 -2.14 -4.79 24.29
N GLU A 202 -1.38 -5.66 24.96
CA GLU A 202 -1.91 -6.75 25.80
C GLU A 202 -1.69 -6.49 27.30
N PHE A 203 -2.69 -6.82 28.13
CA PHE A 203 -2.64 -6.65 29.58
C PHE A 203 -3.14 -7.91 30.31
N ASP A 204 -2.49 -8.27 31.43
CA ASP A 204 -3.01 -9.30 32.33
C ASP A 204 -4.22 -8.76 33.13
N VAL A 205 -5.35 -9.46 33.03
CA VAL A 205 -6.60 -9.10 33.73
C VAL A 205 -7.08 -10.16 34.72
N THR A 206 -6.24 -11.16 35.00
CA THR A 206 -6.58 -12.39 35.76
C THR A 206 -7.22 -12.09 37.12
N ASP A 207 -6.64 -11.15 37.87
CA ASP A 207 -7.07 -10.84 39.23
C ASP A 207 -8.37 -10.00 39.31
N VAL A 208 -8.79 -9.43 38.17
CA VAL A 208 -9.87 -8.43 38.11
C VAL A 208 -11.08 -8.94 37.34
N ILE A 209 -10.85 -9.78 36.32
CA ILE A 209 -11.89 -10.33 35.47
C ILE A 209 -12.81 -11.27 36.24
N ARG A 210 -14.09 -11.26 35.89
CA ARG A 210 -15.13 -12.10 36.48
C ARG A 210 -15.75 -12.97 35.42
N LYS A 211 -16.43 -14.04 35.82
CA LYS A 211 -17.16 -14.88 34.86
C LYS A 211 -18.30 -14.10 34.18
N ASP A 212 -19.01 -13.26 34.93
CA ASP A 212 -20.17 -12.49 34.48
C ASP A 212 -20.13 -11.07 35.06
N GLY A 213 -20.84 -10.14 34.40
CA GLY A 213 -21.01 -8.77 34.87
C GLY A 213 -19.72 -7.95 34.84
N ASN A 214 -18.88 -8.17 33.83
CA ASN A 214 -17.70 -7.35 33.62
C ASN A 214 -18.06 -6.03 32.96
N VAL A 215 -17.40 -4.95 33.37
CA VAL A 215 -17.46 -3.65 32.72
C VAL A 215 -16.05 -3.24 32.35
N LEU A 216 -15.79 -3.15 31.04
CA LEU A 216 -14.56 -2.59 30.49
C LEU A 216 -14.78 -1.12 30.15
N ALA A 217 -13.91 -0.25 30.64
CA ALA A 217 -13.93 1.18 30.40
C ALA A 217 -12.58 1.65 29.88
N ILE A 218 -12.58 2.40 28.78
CA ILE A 218 -11.37 2.90 28.12
C ILE A 218 -11.46 4.41 28.00
N ALA A 219 -10.39 5.12 28.35
CA ALA A 219 -10.21 6.51 27.93
C ALA A 219 -9.18 6.51 26.79
N CYS A 220 -9.64 6.80 25.58
CA CYS A 220 -8.82 6.85 24.37
C CYS A 220 -8.60 8.33 24.01
N TYR A 221 -7.37 8.80 24.15
CA TYR A 221 -7.00 10.19 23.91
C TYR A 221 -6.60 10.40 22.46
N GLU A 222 -7.02 11.54 21.91
CA GLU A 222 -6.68 12.00 20.55
C GLU A 222 -5.18 12.28 20.43
N TYR A 223 -4.60 12.96 21.43
CA TYR A 223 -3.19 13.34 21.45
C TYR A 223 -2.44 12.75 22.64
N SER A 224 -1.21 12.31 22.40
CA SER A 224 -0.22 11.94 23.42
C SER A 224 1.21 12.17 22.89
N SER A 225 2.26 11.77 23.62
CA SER A 225 3.63 11.84 23.12
C SER A 225 3.80 11.07 21.82
N ALA A 226 3.07 9.96 21.64
CA ALA A 226 3.05 9.19 20.40
C ALA A 226 2.57 9.98 19.18
N SER A 227 1.76 11.04 19.35
CA SER A 227 1.34 11.87 18.22
C SER A 227 2.51 12.56 17.53
N TRP A 228 3.65 12.78 18.23
CA TRP A 228 4.89 13.27 17.62
C TRP A 228 5.64 12.23 16.80
N LEU A 229 5.25 10.95 16.89
CA LEU A 229 5.84 9.81 16.17
C LEU A 229 4.92 9.24 15.09
N GLU A 230 3.73 9.83 14.91
CA GLU A 230 2.65 9.32 14.04
C GLU A 230 2.15 10.42 13.09
N ASP A 231 3.09 11.07 12.41
CA ASP A 231 2.84 12.21 11.51
C ASP A 231 2.69 11.81 10.03
N GLN A 232 2.31 10.56 9.73
CA GLN A 232 2.12 10.07 8.35
C GLN A 232 1.21 10.96 7.49
N ASP A 233 1.49 11.06 6.19
CA ASP A 233 0.60 11.69 5.20
C ASP A 233 -0.70 10.90 4.98
N PHE A 234 -1.66 11.11 5.88
CA PHE A 234 -2.97 10.45 5.82
C PHE A 234 -4.05 11.22 6.58
N TRP A 235 -5.28 10.68 6.60
CA TRP A 235 -6.32 11.18 7.49
C TRP A 235 -5.97 10.93 8.96
N ARG A 236 -6.00 11.96 9.80
CA ARG A 236 -6.02 11.81 11.26
C ARG A 236 -7.41 11.28 11.66
N LEU A 237 -7.44 10.03 12.15
CA LEU A 237 -8.66 9.31 12.55
C LEU A 237 -8.37 8.56 13.85
N HIS A 238 -9.33 8.55 14.77
CA HIS A 238 -9.13 8.12 16.16
C HIS A 238 -10.11 7.04 16.59
N GLY A 239 -9.81 6.35 17.69
CA GLY A 239 -10.68 5.34 18.30
C GLY A 239 -10.11 3.92 18.26
N LEU A 240 -10.94 2.95 18.63
CA LEU A 240 -10.59 1.53 18.67
C LEU A 240 -10.81 0.94 17.27
N PHE A 241 -9.81 1.03 16.40
CA PHE A 241 -9.95 0.78 14.96
C PHE A 241 -9.52 -0.61 14.49
N ARG A 242 -8.95 -1.43 15.39
CA ARG A 242 -8.77 -2.88 15.22
C ARG A 242 -9.40 -3.64 16.40
N SER A 243 -9.48 -4.97 16.28
CA SER A 243 -10.23 -5.81 17.22
C SER A 243 -9.80 -5.69 18.68
N VAL A 244 -10.75 -5.93 19.59
CA VAL A 244 -10.49 -6.08 21.03
C VAL A 244 -10.83 -7.51 21.44
N GLU A 245 -9.94 -8.19 22.13
CA GLU A 245 -10.11 -9.61 22.45
C GLU A 245 -9.60 -9.99 23.85
N LEU A 246 -10.19 -11.06 24.40
CA LEU A 246 -9.70 -11.74 25.59
C LEU A 246 -9.02 -13.04 25.19
N ASN A 247 -7.85 -13.33 25.77
CA ASN A 247 -7.10 -14.55 25.52
C ASN A 247 -7.00 -15.38 26.81
N ALA A 248 -7.45 -16.63 26.74
CA ALA A 248 -7.30 -17.61 27.81
C ALA A 248 -5.95 -18.32 27.68
N ARG A 249 -5.08 -18.23 28.68
CA ARG A 249 -3.83 -18.99 28.68
C ARG A 249 -4.04 -20.37 29.33
N PRO A 250 -3.62 -21.47 28.69
CA PRO A 250 -3.60 -22.79 29.31
C PRO A 250 -2.63 -22.86 30.49
N ALA A 251 -2.64 -23.98 31.23
CA ALA A 251 -1.78 -24.13 32.41
C ALA A 251 -0.28 -24.13 32.07
N ALA A 252 0.06 -24.55 30.85
CA ALA A 252 1.33 -24.30 30.20
C ALA A 252 1.01 -23.68 28.83
N HIS A 253 1.66 -22.57 28.50
CA HIS A 253 1.32 -21.75 27.33
C HIS A 253 2.60 -21.41 26.57
N VAL A 254 2.62 -21.65 25.26
CA VAL A 254 3.64 -21.15 24.35
C VAL A 254 3.44 -19.65 24.23
N SER A 255 4.26 -18.87 24.93
CA SER A 255 4.17 -17.41 24.94
C SER A 255 4.92 -16.78 23.78
N ASP A 256 5.89 -17.47 23.19
CA ASP A 256 6.62 -16.98 22.03
C ASP A 256 7.26 -18.11 21.21
N ILE A 257 7.30 -17.93 19.90
CA ILE A 257 7.97 -18.78 18.90
C ILE A 257 8.91 -17.89 18.07
N HIS A 258 10.17 -18.32 17.98
CA HIS A 258 11.13 -17.79 17.00
C HIS A 258 11.54 -18.92 16.07
N ALA A 259 11.07 -18.88 14.82
CA ALA A 259 11.38 -19.88 13.81
C ALA A 259 12.22 -19.25 12.69
N GLU A 260 13.52 -19.51 12.73
CA GLU A 260 14.45 -19.11 11.68
C GLU A 260 14.56 -20.24 10.65
N ALA A 261 13.93 -20.05 9.49
CA ALA A 261 13.82 -21.04 8.41
C ALA A 261 14.64 -20.61 7.18
N ASP A 262 15.92 -21.01 7.16
CA ASP A 262 16.86 -20.65 6.10
C ASP A 262 16.94 -21.75 5.01
N TRP A 263 17.42 -21.39 3.82
CA TRP A 263 17.48 -22.30 2.68
C TRP A 263 18.81 -22.19 1.93
N GLU A 264 19.55 -23.31 1.83
CA GLU A 264 20.82 -23.36 1.10
C GLU A 264 20.59 -23.72 -0.38
N PRO A 265 20.79 -22.78 -1.33
CA PRO A 265 20.52 -23.03 -2.74
C PRO A 265 21.38 -24.12 -3.37
N ALA A 266 22.62 -24.30 -2.91
CA ALA A 266 23.55 -25.26 -3.50
C ALA A 266 23.19 -26.72 -3.19
N THR A 267 22.52 -26.96 -2.06
CA THR A 267 22.16 -28.30 -1.58
C THR A 267 20.66 -28.56 -1.56
N SER A 268 19.84 -27.51 -1.68
CA SER A 268 18.37 -27.58 -1.48
C SER A 268 17.98 -28.08 -0.09
N ILE A 269 18.83 -27.84 0.91
CA ILE A 269 18.56 -28.17 2.32
C ILE A 269 17.92 -26.95 2.98
N GLY A 270 16.78 -27.18 3.64
CA GLY A 270 16.18 -26.20 4.54
C GLY A 270 16.68 -26.41 5.96
N SER A 271 17.20 -25.38 6.63
CA SER A 271 17.58 -25.40 8.03
C SER A 271 16.53 -24.66 8.86
N LEU A 272 16.09 -25.27 9.95
CA LEU A 272 15.17 -24.67 10.91
C LEU A 272 15.86 -24.58 12.26
N SER A 273 16.03 -23.36 12.77
CA SER A 273 16.38 -23.10 14.18
C SER A 273 15.14 -22.56 14.89
N LEU A 274 14.77 -23.21 15.99
CA LEU A 274 13.52 -22.94 16.70
C LEU A 274 13.79 -22.62 18.17
N GLY A 275 13.38 -21.44 18.60
CA GLY A 275 13.24 -21.05 20.00
C GLY A 275 11.76 -21.01 20.40
N VAL A 276 11.41 -21.66 21.52
CA VAL A 276 10.04 -21.62 22.07
C VAL A 276 10.10 -21.22 23.54
N LEU A 277 9.36 -20.17 23.91
CA LEU A 277 9.15 -19.77 25.30
C LEU A 277 7.84 -20.37 25.82
N ILE A 278 7.90 -20.98 27.00
CA ILE A 278 6.74 -21.63 27.62
C ILE A 278 6.51 -21.08 29.03
N ASP A 279 5.43 -20.33 29.19
CA ASP A 279 4.91 -19.93 30.49
C ASP A 279 4.27 -21.14 31.18
N GLY A 280 4.45 -21.26 32.49
CA GLY A 280 3.85 -22.37 33.25
C GLY A 280 4.38 -23.76 32.85
N ALA A 281 5.57 -23.85 32.25
CA ALA A 281 6.16 -25.09 31.72
C ALA A 281 6.14 -26.28 32.71
N ALA A 282 6.18 -26.04 34.02
CA ALA A 282 6.10 -27.08 35.06
C ALA A 282 4.77 -27.88 35.04
N ASN A 283 3.72 -27.36 34.39
CA ASN A 283 2.46 -28.06 34.20
C ASN A 283 2.48 -29.00 32.99
N ALA A 284 3.44 -28.85 32.08
CA ALA A 284 3.65 -29.73 30.93
C ALA A 284 4.79 -30.72 31.23
N ALA A 285 4.60 -31.98 30.85
CA ALA A 285 5.65 -33.00 30.92
C ALA A 285 6.41 -33.11 29.58
N THR A 286 5.76 -32.81 28.46
CA THR A 286 6.35 -32.99 27.12
C THR A 286 5.91 -31.87 26.18
N ALA A 287 6.84 -31.40 25.36
CA ALA A 287 6.57 -30.59 24.19
C ALA A 287 6.87 -31.41 22.94
N GLU A 288 5.85 -31.63 22.11
CA GLU A 288 5.97 -32.28 20.80
C GLU A 288 6.01 -31.22 19.71
N LEU A 289 7.07 -31.24 18.90
CA LEU A 289 7.27 -30.30 17.81
C LEU A 289 7.20 -31.06 16.48
N ALA A 290 6.48 -30.53 15.51
CA ALA A 290 6.36 -31.14 14.19
C ALA A 290 6.28 -30.09 13.10
N LEU A 291 6.92 -30.38 11.97
CA LEU A 291 6.87 -29.59 10.75
C LEU A 291 6.18 -30.41 9.65
N ARG A 292 5.19 -29.81 8.99
CA ARG A 292 4.45 -30.42 7.88
C ARG A 292 4.65 -29.63 6.60
N ASP A 293 4.80 -30.33 5.49
CA ASP A 293 4.82 -29.70 4.17
C ASP A 293 3.41 -29.24 3.73
N LYS A 294 3.34 -28.57 2.57
CA LYS A 294 2.08 -28.13 1.96
C LYS A 294 1.04 -29.23 1.68
N ASN A 295 1.47 -30.50 1.62
CA ASN A 295 0.59 -31.65 1.43
C ASN A 295 0.13 -32.26 2.77
N GLY A 296 0.58 -31.71 3.90
CA GLY A 296 0.29 -32.19 5.26
C GLY A 296 1.19 -33.33 5.73
N ALA A 297 2.21 -33.72 4.95
CA ALA A 297 3.16 -34.75 5.33
C ALA A 297 4.15 -34.24 6.37
N ILE A 298 4.37 -34.99 7.44
CA ILE A 298 5.35 -34.65 8.48
C ILE A 298 6.75 -34.87 7.91
N VAL A 299 7.51 -33.79 7.73
CA VAL A 299 8.89 -33.81 7.26
C VAL A 299 9.90 -33.81 8.40
N TRP A 300 9.50 -33.30 9.57
CA TRP A 300 10.29 -33.37 10.79
C TRP A 300 9.40 -33.45 12.02
N ARG A 301 9.87 -34.16 13.05
CA ARG A 301 9.24 -34.20 14.36
C ARG A 301 10.24 -34.52 15.46
N THR A 302 10.04 -33.95 16.63
CA THR A 302 10.76 -34.29 17.85
C THR A 302 9.85 -34.14 19.07
N ALA A 303 10.26 -34.73 20.19
CA ALA A 303 9.59 -34.56 21.47
C ALA A 303 10.65 -34.39 22.56
N THR A 304 10.44 -33.43 23.44
CA THR A 304 11.35 -33.13 24.56
C THR A 304 10.57 -32.90 25.84
N GLU A 305 11.24 -33.00 26.99
CA GLU A 305 10.68 -32.51 28.25
C GLU A 305 10.36 -31.01 28.11
N ALA A 306 9.18 -30.60 28.57
CA ALA A 306 8.81 -29.19 28.54
C ALA A 306 9.65 -28.42 29.56
N ALA A 307 10.23 -27.30 29.13
CA ALA A 307 11.00 -26.39 29.95
C ALA A 307 10.62 -24.95 29.61
N GLY A 308 10.96 -23.99 30.48
CA GLY A 308 10.61 -22.59 30.26
C GLY A 308 11.12 -22.03 28.93
N THR A 309 12.26 -22.52 28.46
CA THR A 309 12.79 -22.22 27.12
C THR A 309 13.20 -23.51 26.46
N LEU A 310 12.75 -23.72 25.22
CA LEU A 310 13.10 -24.86 24.39
C LEU A 310 13.85 -24.38 23.14
N HIS A 311 14.84 -25.18 22.75
CA HIS A 311 15.56 -25.00 21.50
C HIS A 311 15.53 -26.31 20.72
N ALA A 312 15.25 -26.22 19.42
CA ALA A 312 15.27 -27.35 18.51
C ALA A 312 15.87 -26.93 17.17
N GLU A 313 16.53 -27.87 16.51
CA GLU A 313 17.10 -27.68 15.17
C GLU A 313 16.63 -28.81 14.26
N ALA A 314 16.44 -28.51 12.98
CA ALA A 314 16.11 -29.48 11.95
C ALA A 314 16.81 -29.15 10.63
N GLU A 315 17.20 -30.19 9.91
CA GLU A 315 17.57 -30.10 8.48
C GLU A 315 16.54 -30.89 7.69
N ILE A 316 16.02 -30.28 6.63
CA ILE A 316 15.02 -30.86 5.73
C ILE A 316 15.68 -31.03 4.35
N ASP A 317 15.95 -32.28 3.98
CA ASP A 317 16.43 -32.62 2.64
C ASP A 317 15.37 -32.27 1.58
N ASP A 318 15.81 -31.75 0.43
CA ASP A 318 14.95 -31.37 -0.70
C ASP A 318 13.80 -30.42 -0.29
N ALA A 319 14.08 -29.47 0.60
CA ALA A 319 13.09 -28.49 1.06
C ALA A 319 12.65 -27.58 -0.09
N ALA A 320 11.34 -27.42 -0.24
CA ALA A 320 10.77 -26.43 -1.15
C ALA A 320 11.00 -25.03 -0.58
N SER A 321 11.64 -24.15 -1.36
CA SER A 321 11.89 -22.78 -0.94
C SER A 321 10.69 -21.88 -1.18
N TRP A 322 10.50 -20.92 -0.28
CA TRP A 322 9.48 -19.89 -0.41
C TRP A 322 9.97 -18.74 -1.29
N SER A 323 9.09 -18.25 -2.16
CA SER A 323 9.23 -17.01 -2.93
C SER A 323 7.87 -16.45 -3.31
N ALA A 324 7.79 -15.21 -3.83
CA ALA A 324 6.55 -14.66 -4.35
C ALA A 324 6.01 -15.42 -5.58
N GLU A 325 6.87 -16.14 -6.29
CA GLU A 325 6.53 -16.94 -7.48
C GLU A 325 6.06 -18.35 -7.10
N ARG A 326 6.65 -18.92 -6.04
CA ARG A 326 6.33 -20.23 -5.45
C ARG A 326 6.21 -20.09 -3.93
N PRO A 327 5.02 -19.76 -3.40
CA PRO A 327 4.82 -19.52 -1.97
C PRO A 327 4.67 -20.84 -1.20
N ASP A 328 5.68 -21.70 -1.27
CA ASP A 328 5.70 -22.98 -0.57
C ASP A 328 5.83 -22.75 0.95
N LEU A 329 4.78 -23.13 1.70
CA LEU A 329 4.70 -22.97 3.16
C LEU A 329 4.71 -24.31 3.88
N TYR A 330 5.29 -24.30 5.08
CA TYR A 330 5.29 -25.41 6.02
C TYR A 330 4.52 -25.01 7.28
N GLU A 331 3.77 -25.95 7.85
CA GLU A 331 3.07 -25.76 9.13
C GLU A 331 3.96 -26.27 10.26
N LEU A 332 4.42 -25.35 11.11
CA LEU A 332 5.10 -25.66 12.36
C LEU A 332 4.06 -25.77 13.47
N SER A 333 4.10 -26.86 14.23
CA SER A 333 3.24 -27.07 15.39
C SER A 333 4.05 -27.39 16.65
N VAL A 334 3.61 -26.85 17.78
CA VAL A 334 4.12 -27.16 19.12
C VAL A 334 2.94 -27.63 19.97
N THR A 335 3.00 -28.85 20.51
CA THR A 335 1.93 -29.41 21.35
C THR A 335 2.48 -29.69 22.75
N LEU A 336 1.88 -29.05 23.76
CA LEU A 336 2.22 -29.23 25.16
C LEU A 336 1.32 -30.32 25.76
N LEU A 337 1.93 -31.34 26.36
CA LEU A 337 1.25 -32.46 27.00
C LEU A 337 1.55 -32.48 28.50
N ASP A 338 0.54 -32.80 29.32
CA ASP A 338 0.74 -33.08 30.74
C ASP A 338 1.36 -34.47 31.01
N ALA A 339 1.59 -34.79 32.28
CA ALA A 339 2.18 -36.06 32.70
C ALA A 339 1.33 -37.31 32.36
N ASP A 340 0.02 -37.14 32.12
CA ASP A 340 -0.90 -38.20 31.72
C ASP A 340 -1.06 -38.29 30.18
N GLY A 341 -0.34 -37.44 29.43
CA GLY A 341 -0.37 -37.38 27.97
C GLY A 341 -1.56 -36.61 27.40
N LYS A 342 -2.24 -35.79 28.21
CA LYS A 342 -3.34 -34.94 27.75
C LYS A 342 -2.79 -33.63 27.17
N VAL A 343 -3.36 -33.20 26.05
CA VAL A 343 -3.06 -31.89 25.45
C VAL A 343 -3.48 -30.77 26.40
N LEU A 344 -2.53 -29.88 26.69
CA LEU A 344 -2.74 -28.61 27.39
C LEU A 344 -2.91 -27.48 26.38
N GLU A 345 -2.08 -27.48 25.35
CA GLU A 345 -2.11 -26.51 24.25
C GLU A 345 -1.54 -27.13 22.98
N THR A 346 -2.09 -26.75 21.83
CA THR A 346 -1.43 -26.89 20.53
C THR A 346 -1.31 -25.50 19.93
N THR A 347 -0.11 -25.15 19.47
CA THR A 347 0.20 -23.91 18.75
C THR A 347 0.56 -24.22 17.31
N ARG A 348 0.17 -23.36 16.37
CA ARG A 348 0.58 -23.42 14.96
C ARG A 348 1.02 -22.07 14.43
N THR A 349 2.05 -22.09 13.60
CA THR A 349 2.46 -20.98 12.74
C THR A 349 2.95 -21.53 11.40
N ARG A 350 2.95 -20.68 10.37
CA ARG A 350 3.44 -21.06 9.04
C ARG A 350 4.81 -20.43 8.81
N ILE A 351 5.72 -21.23 8.26
CA ILE A 351 7.07 -20.79 7.92
C ILE A 351 7.34 -21.11 6.46
N GLY A 352 8.31 -20.43 5.86
CA GLY A 352 8.79 -20.71 4.51
C GLY A 352 10.31 -20.68 4.50
N PHE A 353 10.94 -21.74 3.97
CA PHE A 353 12.40 -21.81 3.88
C PHE A 353 12.88 -20.84 2.81
N ARG A 354 13.63 -19.81 3.20
CA ARG A 354 14.19 -18.84 2.25
C ARG A 354 15.39 -18.11 2.84
N HIS A 355 16.36 -17.81 1.99
CA HIS A 355 17.56 -17.05 2.35
C HIS A 355 17.50 -15.64 1.76
N VAL A 356 17.59 -14.61 2.61
CA VAL A 356 17.72 -13.20 2.16
C VAL A 356 19.06 -12.66 2.63
N ALA A 357 19.80 -12.05 1.72
CA ALA A 357 21.06 -11.40 2.05
C ALA A 357 21.37 -10.25 1.10
N ILE A 358 22.17 -9.31 1.59
CA ILE A 358 22.87 -8.34 0.74
C ILE A 358 24.31 -8.82 0.60
N GLU A 359 24.69 -9.21 -0.60
CA GLU A 359 26.02 -9.72 -0.93
C GLU A 359 26.61 -8.89 -2.07
N ASP A 360 27.82 -8.37 -1.88
CA ASP A 360 28.52 -7.50 -2.85
C ASP A 360 27.70 -6.27 -3.30
N GLY A 361 26.83 -5.78 -2.42
CA GLY A 361 25.91 -4.66 -2.67
C GLY A 361 24.67 -5.03 -3.49
N ILE A 362 24.33 -6.32 -3.59
CA ILE A 362 23.18 -6.82 -4.33
C ILE A 362 22.23 -7.52 -3.36
N LEU A 363 20.96 -7.12 -3.35
CA LEU A 363 19.91 -7.83 -2.63
C LEU A 363 19.60 -9.16 -3.34
N LYS A 364 19.69 -10.27 -2.60
CA LYS A 364 19.40 -11.61 -3.11
C LYS A 364 18.34 -12.32 -2.28
N LEU A 365 17.52 -13.09 -2.98
CA LEU A 365 16.61 -14.08 -2.41
C LEU A 365 17.01 -15.45 -2.96
N ASN A 366 17.26 -16.42 -2.09
CA ASN A 366 17.59 -17.79 -2.47
C ASN A 366 18.76 -17.86 -3.47
N GLY A 367 19.76 -16.99 -3.28
CA GLY A 367 20.95 -16.87 -4.14
C GLY A 367 20.72 -16.16 -5.48
N LYS A 368 19.52 -15.66 -5.78
CA LYS A 368 19.18 -14.92 -7.01
C LYS A 368 18.99 -13.43 -6.71
N ARG A 369 19.46 -12.56 -7.59
CA ARG A 369 19.22 -11.11 -7.49
C ARG A 369 17.72 -10.81 -7.48
N LEU A 370 17.26 -10.07 -6.49
CA LEU A 370 15.87 -9.66 -6.35
C LEU A 370 15.67 -8.23 -6.86
N VAL A 371 14.53 -8.01 -7.54
CA VAL A 371 14.04 -6.69 -7.93
C VAL A 371 12.60 -6.54 -7.42
N PHE A 372 12.37 -5.51 -6.61
CA PHE A 372 11.05 -5.12 -6.16
C PHE A 372 10.32 -4.38 -7.28
N ARG A 373 9.18 -4.95 -7.67
CA ARG A 373 8.16 -4.31 -8.50
C ARG A 373 6.96 -4.07 -7.60
N GLY A 374 7.16 -3.10 -6.71
CA GLY A 374 6.34 -2.93 -5.52
C GLY A 374 5.40 -1.74 -5.56
N VAL A 375 4.57 -1.63 -4.53
CA VAL A 375 3.70 -0.49 -4.27
C VAL A 375 3.67 -0.19 -2.76
N ASN A 376 3.60 1.09 -2.38
CA ASN A 376 3.30 1.50 -1.01
C ASN A 376 1.80 1.32 -0.76
N ARG A 377 1.41 0.79 0.40
CA ARG A 377 0.00 0.54 0.73
C ARG A 377 -0.33 1.01 2.14
N HIS A 378 -1.16 2.04 2.22
CA HIS A 378 -1.94 2.33 3.42
C HIS A 378 -3.11 1.34 3.59
N GLU A 379 -3.37 0.92 4.83
CA GLU A 379 -4.65 0.26 5.18
C GLU A 379 -5.79 1.26 5.09
N PHE A 380 -6.54 1.27 3.98
CA PHE A 380 -7.61 2.26 3.79
C PHE A 380 -8.87 1.68 3.14
N ASP A 381 -10.03 2.01 3.70
CA ASP A 381 -11.36 1.85 3.12
C ASP A 381 -12.11 3.18 3.09
N CYS A 382 -12.70 3.52 1.94
CA CYS A 382 -13.37 4.79 1.76
C CYS A 382 -14.55 5.04 2.71
N ARG A 383 -15.11 4.01 3.37
CA ARG A 383 -16.22 4.15 4.34
C ARG A 383 -15.79 3.92 5.79
N ARG A 384 -14.77 3.10 6.00
CA ARG A 384 -14.33 2.63 7.33
C ARG A 384 -12.99 3.23 7.78
N GLY A 385 -12.34 4.04 6.94
CA GLY A 385 -11.00 4.54 7.24
C GLY A 385 -10.01 3.38 7.31
N ARG A 386 -9.21 3.29 8.37
CA ARG A 386 -8.22 2.21 8.52
C ARG A 386 -8.78 0.91 9.12
N ALA A 387 -10.08 0.86 9.46
CA ALA A 387 -10.75 -0.36 9.89
C ALA A 387 -11.08 -1.29 8.69
N VAL A 388 -10.04 -1.73 7.99
CA VAL A 388 -10.13 -2.64 6.83
C VAL A 388 -10.50 -4.06 7.26
N THR A 389 -11.18 -4.79 6.38
CA THR A 389 -11.64 -6.18 6.59
C THR A 389 -10.76 -7.15 5.81
N GLU A 390 -10.88 -8.44 6.13
CA GLU A 390 -10.26 -9.49 5.33
C GLU A 390 -10.72 -9.48 3.86
N GLU A 391 -11.98 -9.11 3.58
CA GLU A 391 -12.46 -9.01 2.19
C GLU A 391 -11.71 -7.92 1.40
N ASP A 392 -11.41 -6.79 2.04
CA ASP A 392 -10.60 -5.73 1.45
C ASP A 392 -9.17 -6.23 1.16
N MET A 393 -8.53 -6.84 2.16
CA MET A 393 -7.18 -7.38 2.02
C MET A 393 -7.10 -8.44 0.90
N LEU A 394 -8.09 -9.33 0.82
CA LEU A 394 -8.19 -10.33 -0.24
C LEU A 394 -8.45 -9.70 -1.61
N TRP A 395 -9.21 -8.60 -1.69
CA TRP A 395 -9.33 -7.86 -2.94
C TRP A 395 -7.98 -7.28 -3.35
N ASP A 396 -7.31 -6.61 -2.42
CA ASP A 396 -6.06 -5.90 -2.65
C ASP A 396 -4.97 -6.84 -3.16
N ILE A 397 -4.73 -7.94 -2.43
CA ILE A 397 -3.66 -8.87 -2.77
C ILE A 397 -3.90 -9.57 -4.11
N ARG A 398 -5.16 -9.90 -4.44
CA ARG A 398 -5.50 -10.48 -5.74
C ARG A 398 -5.33 -9.47 -6.86
N PHE A 399 -5.68 -8.21 -6.63
CA PHE A 399 -5.40 -7.14 -7.59
C PHE A 399 -3.89 -7.03 -7.84
N MET A 400 -3.07 -7.00 -6.80
CA MET A 400 -1.62 -6.88 -6.92
C MET A 400 -1.00 -8.01 -7.76
N LYS A 401 -1.33 -9.27 -7.43
CA LYS A 401 -0.86 -10.44 -8.21
C LYS A 401 -1.30 -10.38 -9.68
N ARG A 402 -2.53 -9.93 -9.94
CA ARG A 402 -3.10 -9.75 -11.27
C ARG A 402 -2.47 -8.62 -12.09
N HIS A 403 -1.74 -7.71 -11.44
CA HIS A 403 -1.06 -6.57 -12.06
C HIS A 403 0.47 -6.70 -11.96
N ASN A 404 0.97 -7.93 -11.79
CA ASN A 404 2.40 -8.25 -11.74
C ASN A 404 3.18 -7.52 -10.63
N ILE A 405 2.49 -7.04 -9.59
CA ILE A 405 3.11 -6.48 -8.39
C ILE A 405 3.61 -7.64 -7.52
N ASN A 406 4.89 -7.63 -7.16
CA ASN A 406 5.52 -8.70 -6.38
C ASN A 406 5.84 -8.31 -4.94
N ALA A 407 5.73 -7.03 -4.58
CA ALA A 407 6.14 -6.52 -3.29
C ALA A 407 5.22 -5.40 -2.77
N VAL A 408 5.14 -5.26 -1.45
CA VAL A 408 4.44 -4.16 -0.77
C VAL A 408 5.33 -3.61 0.33
N ARG A 409 5.37 -2.28 0.46
CA ARG A 409 5.88 -1.60 1.64
C ARG A 409 4.69 -1.16 2.48
N THR A 410 4.70 -1.48 3.78
CA THR A 410 3.60 -1.15 4.71
C THR A 410 3.70 0.30 5.17
N SER A 411 3.46 1.24 4.24
CA SER A 411 3.56 2.67 4.48
C SER A 411 2.51 3.15 5.50
N HIS A 412 2.87 3.67 6.68
CA HIS A 412 4.20 3.69 7.31
C HIS A 412 4.11 3.18 8.74
N TYR A 413 3.61 1.95 8.87
CA TYR A 413 3.28 1.30 10.12
C TYR A 413 3.00 -0.20 9.91
N PRO A 414 3.08 -1.03 10.97
CA PRO A 414 2.73 -2.44 10.88
C PRO A 414 1.24 -2.63 10.58
N ASN A 415 0.91 -3.51 9.63
CA ASN A 415 -0.47 -3.82 9.25
C ASN A 415 -1.11 -4.82 10.23
N GLN A 416 -2.37 -5.20 10.00
CA GLN A 416 -3.00 -6.32 10.72
C GLN A 416 -2.25 -7.63 10.42
N SER A 417 -2.02 -8.50 11.42
CA SER A 417 -1.38 -9.83 11.24
C SER A 417 -1.91 -10.64 10.05
N ARG A 418 -3.22 -10.56 9.80
CA ARG A 418 -3.85 -11.26 8.66
C ARG A 418 -3.29 -10.83 7.30
N TRP A 419 -2.80 -9.59 7.15
CA TRP A 419 -2.15 -9.12 5.92
C TRP A 419 -0.87 -9.91 5.62
N TYR A 420 -0.04 -10.16 6.63
CA TYR A 420 1.23 -10.89 6.52
C TYR A 420 0.98 -12.36 6.18
N GLU A 421 0.01 -13.00 6.84
CA GLU A 421 -0.44 -14.34 6.47
C GLU A 421 -0.89 -14.44 5.01
N LEU A 422 -1.63 -13.44 4.52
CA LEU A 422 -2.04 -13.38 3.11
C LEU A 422 -0.84 -13.18 2.19
N CYS A 423 0.15 -12.37 2.57
CA CYS A 423 1.37 -12.18 1.78
C CYS A 423 2.22 -13.45 1.71
N ASP A 424 2.28 -14.21 2.80
CA ASP A 424 2.91 -15.53 2.83
C ASP A 424 2.20 -16.50 1.88
N GLU A 425 0.86 -16.55 1.93
CA GLU A 425 0.01 -17.47 1.16
C GLU A 425 0.00 -17.17 -0.34
N TYR A 426 -0.14 -15.90 -0.71
CA TYR A 426 -0.27 -15.47 -2.10
C TYR A 426 1.08 -15.17 -2.76
N GLY A 427 2.14 -15.08 -1.96
CA GLY A 427 3.47 -14.74 -2.42
C GLY A 427 3.59 -13.27 -2.81
N ILE A 428 3.76 -12.41 -1.80
CA ILE A 428 4.11 -10.99 -1.93
C ILE A 428 5.27 -10.73 -0.96
N TYR A 429 6.33 -10.07 -1.44
CA TYR A 429 7.44 -9.64 -0.59
C TYR A 429 7.07 -8.40 0.22
N LEU A 430 7.51 -8.33 1.47
CA LEU A 430 7.24 -7.18 2.34
C LEU A 430 8.53 -6.47 2.76
N ILE A 431 8.47 -5.14 2.70
CA ILE A 431 9.22 -4.27 3.59
C ILE A 431 8.24 -3.90 4.71
N ASP A 432 8.47 -4.44 5.90
CA ASP A 432 7.64 -4.20 7.07
C ASP A 432 8.19 -3.02 7.86
N GLU A 433 7.37 -2.02 8.11
CA GLU A 433 7.81 -0.69 8.55
C GLU A 433 7.28 -0.32 9.92
N THR A 434 8.20 0.11 10.78
CA THR A 434 7.92 0.57 12.14
C THR A 434 7.02 1.81 12.06
N ASN A 435 6.03 1.90 12.95
CA ASN A 435 5.18 3.08 13.07
C ASN A 435 5.98 4.25 13.65
N LEU A 436 6.73 4.96 12.81
CA LEU A 436 7.59 6.07 13.20
C LEU A 436 7.71 7.06 12.03
N GLU A 437 6.98 8.16 12.13
CA GLU A 437 7.10 9.30 11.22
C GLU A 437 6.95 10.61 11.97
N THR A 438 7.90 11.53 11.75
CA THR A 438 7.98 12.81 12.46
C THR A 438 8.15 13.99 11.49
N HIS A 439 7.56 13.89 10.31
CA HIS A 439 7.82 14.76 9.15
C HIS A 439 7.80 16.26 9.50
N GLY A 440 6.75 16.72 10.19
CA GLY A 440 6.59 18.12 10.60
C GLY A 440 7.54 18.59 11.70
N SER A 441 8.33 17.70 12.31
CA SER A 441 9.22 18.05 13.43
C SER A 441 10.57 18.62 13.00
N TRP A 442 11.02 18.29 11.78
CA TRP A 442 12.39 18.54 11.35
C TRP A 442 12.57 19.48 10.17
N ASN A 443 11.48 19.84 9.49
CA ASN A 443 11.52 20.70 8.32
C ASN A 443 10.64 21.95 8.42
N SER A 444 10.69 22.75 7.36
CA SER A 444 9.79 23.84 7.05
C SER A 444 9.40 23.75 5.56
N PRO A 445 8.39 24.49 5.07
CA PRO A 445 7.81 24.26 3.75
C PRO A 445 8.85 24.12 2.62
N GLY A 446 8.75 23.00 1.90
CA GLY A 446 9.73 22.58 0.89
C GLY A 446 10.87 21.72 1.45
N ASP A 447 10.60 20.95 2.52
CA ASP A 447 11.53 20.03 3.19
C ASP A 447 12.87 20.68 3.57
N ILE A 448 12.82 21.95 4.00
CA ILE A 448 14.01 22.69 4.40
C ILE A 448 14.32 22.36 5.85
N PRO A 449 15.44 21.67 6.17
CA PRO A 449 15.75 21.26 7.53
C PRO A 449 15.90 22.46 8.47
N VAL A 450 15.30 22.40 9.66
CA VAL A 450 15.33 23.50 10.65
C VAL A 450 16.32 23.29 11.80
N GLY A 451 17.04 22.17 11.80
CA GLY A 451 18.09 21.86 12.77
C GLY A 451 17.62 21.23 14.08
N THR A 452 16.35 20.85 14.17
CA THR A 452 15.77 20.00 15.22
C THR A 452 15.11 18.80 14.54
N SER A 453 14.99 17.67 15.22
CA SER A 453 14.17 16.54 14.78
C SER A 453 13.73 15.71 15.98
N VAL A 454 12.55 15.12 15.90
CA VAL A 454 12.10 14.04 16.80
C VAL A 454 12.27 12.72 16.04
N PRO A 455 12.78 11.63 16.63
CA PRO A 455 13.45 11.58 17.93
C PRO A 455 14.86 12.21 17.92
N GLY A 456 15.49 12.31 16.75
CA GLY A 456 16.84 12.87 16.60
C GLY A 456 17.86 12.23 17.55
N ASP A 457 18.51 13.05 18.37
CA ASP A 457 19.50 12.63 19.38
C ASP A 457 18.93 12.61 20.81
N ASP A 458 17.62 12.83 21.01
CA ASP A 458 17.01 12.93 22.34
C ASP A 458 16.67 11.54 22.92
N GLU A 459 17.47 11.12 23.90
CA GLU A 459 17.33 9.83 24.59
C GLU A 459 15.96 9.64 25.27
N ALA A 460 15.20 10.71 25.53
CA ALA A 460 13.84 10.59 26.09
C ALA A 460 12.89 9.79 25.18
N TRP A 461 13.13 9.77 23.87
CA TRP A 461 12.33 9.04 22.88
C TRP A 461 12.84 7.62 22.61
N LEU A 462 14.06 7.28 23.05
CA LEU A 462 14.70 6.00 22.73
C LEU A 462 13.83 4.80 23.13
N GLY A 463 13.23 4.86 24.32
CA GLY A 463 12.37 3.78 24.82
C GLY A 463 11.16 3.53 23.91
N ALA A 464 10.40 4.59 23.60
CA ALA A 464 9.22 4.49 22.74
C ALA A 464 9.57 4.02 21.31
N CYS A 465 10.68 4.48 20.75
CA CYS A 465 11.12 4.05 19.42
C CYS A 465 11.58 2.59 19.37
N ILE A 466 12.34 2.11 20.37
CA ILE A 466 12.74 0.70 20.46
C ILE A 466 11.53 -0.20 20.72
N ASP A 467 10.59 0.24 21.54
CA ASP A 467 9.37 -0.49 21.83
C ASP A 467 8.47 -0.70 20.59
N ARG A 468 8.33 0.32 19.74
CA ARG A 468 7.64 0.21 18.42
C ARG A 468 8.34 -0.79 17.50
N LEU A 469 9.67 -0.76 17.46
CA LEU A 469 10.49 -1.67 16.66
C LEU A 469 10.38 -3.12 17.17
N ASP A 470 10.47 -3.32 18.48
CA ASP A 470 10.33 -4.63 19.13
C ASP A 470 8.93 -5.20 18.88
N SER A 471 7.90 -4.37 19.02
CA SER A 471 6.51 -4.79 18.83
C SER A 471 6.23 -5.25 17.39
N MET A 472 6.85 -4.63 16.39
CA MET A 472 6.79 -5.09 15.00
C MET A 472 7.61 -6.37 14.80
N ILE A 473 8.92 -6.35 15.08
CA ILE A 473 9.81 -7.47 14.73
C ILE A 473 9.40 -8.74 15.50
N LEU A 474 9.11 -8.65 16.79
CA LEU A 474 8.77 -9.82 17.59
C LEU A 474 7.47 -10.47 17.11
N ARG A 475 6.47 -9.67 16.73
CA ARG A 475 5.21 -10.15 16.16
C ARG A 475 5.46 -10.83 14.81
N ASP A 476 6.20 -10.17 13.92
CA ASP A 476 6.16 -10.48 12.49
C ASP A 476 7.35 -11.32 11.97
N ARG A 477 8.39 -11.55 12.77
CA ARG A 477 9.65 -12.23 12.34
C ARG A 477 9.50 -13.63 11.79
N ASN A 478 8.39 -14.32 12.06
CA ASN A 478 8.16 -15.68 11.57
C ASN A 478 7.58 -15.68 10.14
N HIS A 479 7.14 -14.54 9.61
CA HIS A 479 6.57 -14.45 8.28
C HIS A 479 7.64 -14.54 7.17
N PRO A 480 7.57 -15.53 6.26
CA PRO A 480 8.45 -15.62 5.10
C PRO A 480 8.18 -14.56 4.02
N SER A 481 7.10 -13.79 4.11
CA SER A 481 6.90 -12.63 3.22
C SER A 481 7.76 -11.43 3.62
N VAL A 482 8.04 -11.23 4.91
CA VAL A 482 8.85 -10.11 5.39
C VAL A 482 10.30 -10.35 5.03
N LEU A 483 10.83 -9.56 4.09
CA LEU A 483 12.22 -9.67 3.63
C LEU A 483 13.13 -8.62 4.26
N VAL A 484 12.59 -7.45 4.61
CA VAL A 484 13.34 -6.28 5.07
C VAL A 484 12.58 -5.61 6.20
N TRP A 485 13.29 -5.22 7.25
CA TRP A 485 12.75 -4.37 8.32
C TRP A 485 12.98 -2.91 7.99
N SER A 486 11.98 -2.05 8.14
CA SER A 486 12.16 -0.61 8.05
C SER A 486 11.93 0.11 9.38
N LEU A 487 12.81 1.06 9.67
CA LEU A 487 12.83 1.77 10.95
C LEU A 487 11.77 2.88 11.05
N GLY A 488 11.10 3.22 9.96
CA GLY A 488 10.13 4.31 9.87
C GLY A 488 10.29 5.11 8.57
N ASN A 489 9.62 6.26 8.52
CA ASN A 489 9.57 7.15 7.36
C ASN A 489 9.87 8.60 7.78
N GLU A 490 10.43 9.40 6.88
CA GLU A 490 10.57 10.87 6.96
C GLU A 490 10.81 11.45 8.38
N SER A 491 11.74 10.84 9.13
CA SER A 491 12.07 11.21 10.52
C SER A 491 13.51 11.72 10.67
N TYR A 492 14.05 12.28 9.58
CA TYR A 492 15.45 12.74 9.47
C TYR A 492 16.45 11.63 9.87
N ALA A 493 17.50 11.94 10.65
CA ALA A 493 18.42 10.96 11.23
C ALA A 493 18.91 11.41 12.62
N GLY A 494 19.49 10.48 13.40
CA GLY A 494 20.05 10.78 14.73
C GLY A 494 20.49 9.52 15.49
N GLU A 495 21.03 9.71 16.70
CA GLU A 495 21.52 8.62 17.56
C GLU A 495 20.41 7.65 17.98
N VAL A 496 19.15 8.09 18.10
CA VAL A 496 18.03 7.19 18.40
C VAL A 496 17.80 6.19 17.27
N LEU A 497 17.74 6.64 16.01
CA LEU A 497 17.54 5.74 14.87
C LEU A 497 18.75 4.83 14.61
N LYS A 498 19.95 5.31 14.93
CA LYS A 498 21.16 4.47 14.92
C LYS A 498 21.11 3.38 15.99
N ALA A 499 20.57 3.68 17.17
CA ALA A 499 20.33 2.67 18.19
C ALA A 499 19.27 1.66 17.75
N MET A 500 18.20 2.11 17.09
CA MET A 500 17.17 1.25 16.49
C MET A 500 17.75 0.31 15.44
N SER A 501 18.52 0.81 14.47
CA SER A 501 19.19 -0.02 13.45
C SER A 501 20.05 -1.12 14.08
N ALA A 502 20.94 -0.73 15.00
CA ALA A 502 21.79 -1.69 15.70
C ALA A 502 21.00 -2.70 16.54
N HIS A 503 19.81 -2.31 17.03
CA HIS A 503 18.91 -3.18 17.76
C HIS A 503 18.20 -4.18 16.85
N ALA A 504 17.68 -3.74 15.71
CA ALA A 504 17.09 -4.61 14.70
C ALA A 504 18.07 -5.72 14.26
N HIS A 505 19.32 -5.37 13.94
CA HIS A 505 20.35 -6.36 13.55
C HIS A 505 20.71 -7.36 14.67
N ARG A 506 20.55 -6.98 15.95
CA ARG A 506 20.75 -7.91 17.08
C ARG A 506 19.54 -8.81 17.29
N LEU A 507 18.35 -8.26 17.09
CA LEU A 507 17.08 -8.94 17.32
C LEU A 507 16.79 -9.97 16.23
N ASP A 508 17.06 -9.61 14.97
CA ASP A 508 16.91 -10.47 13.80
C ASP A 508 18.06 -10.21 12.81
N PRO A 509 19.15 -10.98 12.87
CA PRO A 509 20.25 -10.87 11.91
C PRO A 509 19.94 -11.48 10.54
N SER A 510 18.81 -12.17 10.37
CA SER A 510 18.46 -12.88 9.14
C SER A 510 17.88 -11.97 8.04
N ARG A 511 17.60 -10.70 8.38
CA ARG A 511 17.01 -9.72 7.46
C ARG A 511 17.80 -8.39 7.48
N PRO A 512 17.98 -7.75 6.31
CA PRO A 512 18.55 -6.41 6.24
C PRO A 512 17.58 -5.34 6.76
N VAL A 513 18.14 -4.18 7.10
CA VAL A 513 17.44 -3.01 7.64
C VAL A 513 17.41 -1.87 6.62
N HIS A 514 16.23 -1.30 6.38
CA HIS A 514 15.97 -0.17 5.49
C HIS A 514 15.57 1.08 6.27
N TYR A 515 16.13 2.23 5.90
CA TYR A 515 15.61 3.52 6.33
C TYR A 515 16.05 4.61 5.34
N GLU A 516 15.10 5.41 4.84
CA GLU A 516 15.38 6.45 3.83
C GLU A 516 15.94 7.73 4.45
N GLY A 517 15.42 8.15 5.61
CA GLY A 517 15.66 9.49 6.15
C GLY A 517 17.14 9.85 6.42
N VAL A 518 18.03 8.86 6.43
CA VAL A 518 19.50 9.07 6.45
C VAL A 518 20.03 9.81 5.24
N ASN A 519 19.30 9.82 4.13
CA ASN A 519 19.62 10.59 2.92
C ASN A 519 19.69 12.10 3.20
N TRP A 520 19.01 12.59 4.24
CA TRP A 520 19.11 13.98 4.70
C TRP A 520 20.37 14.27 5.54
N ASN A 521 21.04 13.24 6.05
CA ASN A 521 22.24 13.39 6.88
C ASN A 521 23.16 12.18 6.80
N HIS A 522 24.06 12.22 5.81
CA HIS A 522 25.00 11.14 5.52
C HIS A 522 26.03 10.83 6.62
N ALA A 523 26.12 11.65 7.68
CA ALA A 523 26.89 11.29 8.87
C ALA A 523 26.35 10.01 9.55
N TYR A 524 25.09 9.63 9.26
CA TYR A 524 24.40 8.47 9.78
C TYR A 524 24.11 7.40 8.72
N ASP A 525 24.84 7.38 7.59
CA ASP A 525 24.59 6.41 6.51
C ASP A 525 24.62 4.94 6.93
N GLY A 526 25.26 4.61 8.05
CA GLY A 526 25.30 3.25 8.61
C GLY A 526 23.99 2.77 9.24
N ILE A 527 22.95 3.61 9.31
CA ILE A 527 21.62 3.21 9.84
C ILE A 527 20.90 2.27 8.86
N SER A 528 21.11 2.43 7.55
CA SER A 528 20.43 1.65 6.52
C SER A 528 21.41 0.76 5.76
N ASP A 529 21.04 -0.49 5.51
CA ASP A 529 21.79 -1.41 4.65
C ASP A 529 21.58 -1.11 3.16
N PHE A 530 20.66 -0.21 2.83
CA PHE A 530 20.33 0.23 1.48
C PHE A 530 20.80 1.67 1.22
N GLU A 531 21.05 2.00 -0.04
CA GLU A 531 20.83 3.36 -0.52
C GLU A 531 19.35 3.46 -0.88
N SER A 532 18.62 4.36 -0.23
CA SER A 532 17.20 4.57 -0.48
C SER A 532 16.93 6.05 -0.68
N ARG A 533 16.08 6.37 -1.64
CA ARG A 533 15.68 7.75 -1.95
C ARG A 533 14.22 7.77 -2.40
N MET A 534 13.46 8.73 -1.91
CA MET A 534 12.13 9.04 -2.42
C MET A 534 12.24 9.94 -3.66
N TYR A 535 11.54 9.59 -4.73
CA TYR A 535 11.35 10.42 -5.94
C TYR A 535 12.61 10.87 -6.69
N ALA A 536 13.75 10.19 -6.49
CA ALA A 536 14.95 10.41 -7.29
C ALA A 536 14.67 10.11 -8.79
N LYS A 537 15.20 10.94 -9.68
CA LYS A 537 14.98 10.77 -11.12
C LYS A 537 15.79 9.60 -11.66
N PRO A 538 15.33 8.94 -12.74
CA PRO A 538 16.06 7.81 -13.33
C PRO A 538 17.53 8.13 -13.67
N ASP A 539 17.82 9.33 -14.16
CA ASP A 539 19.19 9.75 -14.48
C ASP A 539 20.06 9.98 -13.24
N GLU A 540 19.49 10.44 -12.13
CA GLU A 540 20.21 10.62 -10.86
C GLU A 540 20.56 9.26 -10.23
N ILE A 541 19.62 8.30 -10.33
CA ILE A 541 19.83 6.92 -9.88
C ILE A 541 20.90 6.25 -10.74
N ARG A 542 20.81 6.41 -12.07
CA ARG A 542 21.80 5.89 -13.02
C ARG A 542 23.19 6.42 -12.72
N ASP A 543 23.32 7.72 -12.52
CA ASP A 543 24.60 8.35 -12.21
C ASP A 543 25.21 7.79 -10.93
N TRP A 544 24.41 7.63 -9.87
CA TRP A 544 24.87 7.01 -8.63
C TRP A 544 25.29 5.54 -8.83
N LEU A 545 24.51 4.75 -9.58
CA LEU A 545 24.82 3.34 -9.85
C LEU A 545 26.14 3.17 -10.63
N GLU A 546 26.45 4.09 -11.53
CA GLU A 546 27.65 4.06 -12.39
C GLU A 546 28.89 4.67 -11.72
N HIS A 547 28.71 5.74 -10.95
CA HIS A 547 29.80 6.59 -10.49
C HIS A 547 29.90 6.73 -8.96
N GLY A 548 28.89 6.28 -8.22
CA GLY A 548 28.76 6.55 -6.80
C GLY A 548 28.55 8.04 -6.51
N ASP A 549 29.04 8.52 -5.38
CA ASP A 549 29.01 9.93 -5.01
C ASP A 549 30.23 10.33 -4.17
N GLU A 550 30.16 11.45 -3.47
CA GLU A 550 31.25 11.96 -2.62
C GLU A 550 31.67 11.00 -1.49
N ARG A 551 30.84 10.01 -1.16
CA ARG A 551 31.11 8.96 -0.16
C ARG A 551 31.87 7.78 -0.75
N GLY A 552 31.96 7.67 -2.07
CA GLY A 552 32.67 6.61 -2.79
C GLY A 552 31.81 5.92 -3.85
N GLU A 553 32.32 4.81 -4.38
CA GLU A 553 31.61 3.96 -5.35
C GLU A 553 30.36 3.34 -4.72
N ALA A 554 29.31 3.14 -5.54
CA ALA A 554 28.08 2.48 -5.11
C ALA A 554 28.35 1.07 -4.55
N ASN A 555 28.09 0.89 -3.25
CA ASN A 555 28.40 -0.33 -2.50
C ASN A 555 27.19 -0.95 -1.77
N LYS A 556 26.02 -0.31 -1.83
CA LYS A 556 24.74 -0.81 -1.31
C LYS A 556 23.76 -1.10 -2.44
N PRO A 557 22.75 -1.96 -2.24
CA PRO A 557 21.60 -2.01 -3.13
C PRO A 557 20.85 -0.68 -3.11
N PHE A 558 20.46 -0.19 -4.27
CA PHE A 558 19.61 0.99 -4.41
C PHE A 558 18.14 0.56 -4.45
N VAL A 559 17.29 1.15 -3.62
CA VAL A 559 15.85 0.95 -3.67
C VAL A 559 15.13 2.31 -3.70
N SER A 560 14.18 2.46 -4.62
CA SER A 560 13.27 3.62 -4.57
C SER A 560 12.12 3.27 -3.64
N CYS A 561 12.25 3.54 -2.34
CA CYS A 561 11.17 3.28 -1.36
C CYS A 561 9.87 3.99 -1.74
N GLU A 562 9.95 5.10 -2.46
CA GLU A 562 8.84 5.74 -3.16
C GLU A 562 9.30 6.26 -4.52
N TYR A 563 8.56 5.92 -5.57
CA TYR A 563 8.74 6.47 -6.90
C TYR A 563 7.41 6.53 -7.64
N MET A 564 7.38 7.16 -8.81
CA MET A 564 6.19 7.24 -9.67
C MET A 564 4.93 7.71 -8.92
N HIS A 565 5.02 8.89 -8.28
CA HIS A 565 3.89 9.51 -7.58
C HIS A 565 2.62 9.51 -8.46
N ALA A 566 1.64 8.70 -8.10
CA ALA A 566 0.53 8.31 -8.94
C ALA A 566 -0.69 9.24 -8.76
N MET A 567 -0.50 10.45 -8.24
CA MET A 567 -1.58 11.41 -8.00
C MET A 567 -2.37 11.80 -9.25
N GLY A 568 -3.70 11.60 -9.17
CA GLY A 568 -4.63 11.91 -10.26
C GLY A 568 -4.29 11.17 -11.57
N ASN A 569 -4.09 11.92 -12.66
CA ASN A 569 -3.65 11.40 -13.95
C ASN A 569 -2.11 11.50 -14.08
N SER A 570 -1.42 10.40 -13.77
CA SER A 570 0.03 10.31 -13.60
C SER A 570 0.60 8.98 -14.14
N CYS A 571 1.68 8.47 -13.54
CA CYS A 571 2.43 7.27 -13.92
C CYS A 571 3.15 7.33 -15.29
N GLY A 572 3.25 8.51 -15.91
CA GLY A 572 4.05 8.69 -17.12
C GLY A 572 5.55 8.58 -16.82
N GLY A 573 6.27 7.76 -17.60
CA GLY A 573 7.72 7.57 -17.45
C GLY A 573 8.14 6.33 -16.65
N LEU A 574 7.20 5.48 -16.22
CA LEU A 574 7.52 4.24 -15.48
C LEU A 574 8.55 3.36 -16.21
N SER A 575 8.51 3.33 -17.55
CA SER A 575 9.48 2.58 -18.36
C SER A 575 10.93 2.97 -18.10
N GLU A 576 11.22 4.25 -17.82
CA GLU A 576 12.58 4.72 -17.55
C GLU A 576 13.16 4.12 -16.26
N PHE A 577 12.30 3.85 -15.26
CA PHE A 577 12.70 3.13 -14.06
C PHE A 577 12.84 1.62 -14.29
N ILE A 578 12.01 1.03 -15.15
CA ILE A 578 12.17 -0.38 -15.55
C ILE A 578 13.48 -0.59 -16.31
N ASP A 579 13.92 0.38 -17.10
CA ASP A 579 15.21 0.32 -17.78
C ASP A 579 16.41 0.28 -16.81
N LEU A 580 16.25 0.74 -15.56
CA LEU A 580 17.27 0.61 -14.51
C LEU A 580 17.41 -0.82 -13.98
N GLU A 581 16.46 -1.73 -14.25
CA GLU A 581 16.56 -3.14 -13.82
C GLU A 581 17.80 -3.86 -14.39
N GLN A 582 18.44 -3.29 -15.42
CA GLN A 582 19.70 -3.79 -15.98
C GLN A 582 20.92 -3.63 -15.04
N TYR A 583 20.87 -2.71 -14.07
CA TYR A 583 21.96 -2.47 -13.12
C TYR A 583 21.83 -3.41 -11.92
N GLU A 584 22.83 -4.25 -11.67
CA GLU A 584 22.73 -5.32 -10.65
C GLU A 584 22.41 -4.82 -9.23
N ARG A 585 22.90 -3.63 -8.86
CA ARG A 585 22.64 -3.02 -7.55
C ARG A 585 21.28 -2.33 -7.45
N TYR A 586 20.61 -2.05 -8.56
CA TYR A 586 19.25 -1.52 -8.52
C TYR A 586 18.29 -2.63 -8.12
N SER A 587 17.62 -2.47 -6.99
CA SER A 587 16.68 -3.43 -6.41
C SER A 587 15.23 -3.06 -6.69
N GLY A 588 14.98 -2.15 -7.63
CA GLY A 588 13.62 -1.71 -7.99
C GLY A 588 13.06 -0.64 -7.05
N GLY A 589 11.74 -0.65 -6.85
CA GLY A 589 11.09 0.35 -6.02
C GLY A 589 9.59 0.12 -5.82
N PHE A 590 8.98 1.02 -5.06
CA PHE A 590 7.57 0.95 -4.65
C PHE A 590 6.80 2.19 -5.13
N ILE A 591 5.82 2.00 -6.00
CA ILE A 591 4.96 3.09 -6.49
C ILE A 591 4.29 3.78 -5.30
N TRP A 592 4.27 5.12 -5.27
CA TRP A 592 3.43 5.90 -4.35
C TRP A 592 2.14 6.32 -5.05
N ASP A 593 0.97 5.75 -4.74
CA ASP A 593 0.75 4.61 -3.87
C ASP A 593 -0.34 3.67 -4.42
N TYR A 594 -0.81 2.74 -3.59
CA TYR A 594 -1.76 1.72 -3.98
C TYR A 594 -3.17 2.28 -4.20
N ILE A 595 -3.71 3.04 -3.24
CA ILE A 595 -5.14 3.38 -3.18
C ILE A 595 -5.37 4.82 -2.75
N ASP A 596 -6.24 5.53 -3.48
CA ASP A 596 -6.64 6.88 -3.08
C ASP A 596 -7.29 6.86 -1.69
N GLN A 597 -6.89 7.81 -0.84
CA GLN A 597 -7.43 7.98 0.50
C GLN A 597 -8.71 8.84 0.50
N GLY A 598 -9.61 8.67 -0.46
CA GLY A 598 -10.87 9.43 -0.52
C GLY A 598 -11.93 8.88 0.43
N LEU A 599 -12.31 9.61 1.49
CA LEU A 599 -13.43 9.21 2.37
C LEU A 599 -14.79 9.48 1.70
N VAL A 600 -15.77 8.61 1.91
CA VAL A 600 -17.14 8.83 1.43
C VAL A 600 -17.82 9.85 2.34
N GLN A 601 -18.18 11.00 1.77
CA GLN A 601 -18.96 12.03 2.44
C GLN A 601 -20.39 12.03 1.93
N ARG A 602 -21.36 12.04 2.85
CA ARG A 602 -22.78 12.23 2.53
C ARG A 602 -23.15 13.71 2.59
N LEU A 603 -23.70 14.23 1.50
CA LEU A 603 -24.08 15.63 1.33
C LEU A 603 -25.49 15.94 1.86
N THR A 604 -25.79 17.23 2.00
CA THR A 604 -27.08 17.72 2.52
C THR A 604 -28.29 17.35 1.63
N ASP A 605 -28.07 17.11 0.34
CA ASP A 605 -29.10 16.64 -0.60
C ASP A 605 -29.29 15.10 -0.59
N GLY A 606 -28.49 14.39 0.22
CA GLY A 606 -28.51 12.95 0.38
C GLY A 606 -27.62 12.17 -0.60
N SER A 607 -26.95 12.85 -1.53
CA SER A 607 -25.95 12.23 -2.41
C SER A 607 -24.63 11.93 -1.67
N GLU A 608 -23.79 11.07 -2.25
CA GLU A 608 -22.46 10.74 -1.74
C GLU A 608 -21.38 11.19 -2.72
N ARG A 609 -20.21 11.56 -2.20
CA ARG A 609 -18.99 11.80 -2.98
C ARG A 609 -17.78 11.22 -2.26
N LEU A 610 -16.71 10.94 -3.01
CA LEU A 610 -15.37 10.83 -2.43
C LEU A 610 -14.88 12.24 -2.10
N SER A 611 -14.50 12.47 -0.85
CA SER A 611 -14.03 13.75 -0.33
C SER A 611 -12.52 13.84 -0.38
N VAL A 612 -12.03 15.06 -0.49
CA VAL A 612 -10.62 15.42 -0.30
C VAL A 612 -10.45 16.19 1.00
N GLY A 613 -9.20 16.51 1.36
CA GLY A 613 -8.93 17.44 2.45
C GLY A 613 -9.70 18.76 2.28
N GLY A 614 -10.18 19.31 3.38
CA GLY A 614 -10.92 20.55 3.43
C GLY A 614 -12.41 20.47 3.10
N ASP A 615 -12.92 19.33 2.62
CA ASP A 615 -14.35 19.07 2.42
C ASP A 615 -15.11 18.85 3.74
N TRP A 616 -14.40 18.58 4.84
CA TRP A 616 -14.95 18.38 6.19
C TRP A 616 -14.78 19.63 7.07
N VAL A 617 -14.47 20.77 6.45
CA VAL A 617 -14.15 22.05 7.13
C VAL A 617 -12.86 21.97 7.95
N ASP A 618 -12.12 20.87 7.84
CA ASP A 618 -10.81 20.59 8.41
C ASP A 618 -9.77 21.59 7.90
N ARG A 619 -9.09 22.27 8.81
CA ARG A 619 -8.01 23.22 8.52
C ARG A 619 -6.99 23.11 9.66
N PRO A 620 -5.67 23.16 9.42
CA PRO A 620 -5.01 23.12 8.10
C PRO A 620 -5.33 21.82 7.33
N THR A 621 -5.10 21.83 6.02
CA THR A 621 -5.34 20.68 5.14
C THR A 621 -4.57 20.77 3.83
N ASP A 622 -4.24 19.60 3.26
CA ASP A 622 -3.52 19.43 1.99
C ASP A 622 -4.41 18.97 0.82
N TYR A 623 -5.73 19.10 0.97
CA TYR A 623 -6.73 18.98 -0.10
C TYR A 623 -6.64 17.67 -0.90
N GLU A 624 -6.50 17.77 -2.23
CA GLU A 624 -6.45 16.63 -3.15
C GLU A 624 -5.22 15.74 -2.99
N PHE A 625 -4.25 16.11 -2.15
CA PHE A 625 -3.05 15.32 -1.93
C PHE A 625 -3.36 13.92 -1.36
N VAL A 626 -4.60 13.65 -0.90
CA VAL A 626 -5.13 12.30 -0.56
C VAL A 626 -5.19 11.31 -1.75
N GLY A 627 -5.12 11.80 -2.99
CA GLY A 627 -5.50 11.04 -4.19
C GLY A 627 -4.32 10.53 -5.00
N ASN A 628 -3.49 9.67 -4.41
CA ASN A 628 -2.20 9.18 -4.95
C ASN A 628 -2.23 7.75 -5.51
N GLY A 629 -3.38 7.08 -5.54
CA GLY A 629 -3.47 5.64 -5.77
C GLY A 629 -3.47 5.22 -7.23
N ILE A 630 -2.89 4.06 -7.54
CA ILE A 630 -3.14 3.34 -8.81
C ILE A 630 -4.54 2.70 -8.87
N VAL A 631 -5.23 2.64 -7.73
CA VAL A 631 -6.63 2.25 -7.57
C VAL A 631 -7.40 3.40 -6.90
N PHE A 632 -8.63 3.67 -7.34
CA PHE A 632 -9.49 4.63 -6.65
C PHE A 632 -9.92 4.12 -5.26
N ALA A 633 -10.35 5.02 -4.39
CA ALA A 633 -10.71 4.72 -2.99
C ALA A 633 -11.77 3.61 -2.83
N ASP A 634 -12.64 3.46 -3.83
CA ASP A 634 -13.70 2.43 -3.91
C ASP A 634 -13.24 1.11 -4.55
N ARG A 635 -11.91 0.94 -4.72
CA ARG A 635 -11.26 -0.20 -5.38
C ARG A 635 -11.52 -0.29 -6.89
N THR A 636 -12.03 0.76 -7.54
CA THR A 636 -12.09 0.78 -9.01
C THR A 636 -10.66 0.91 -9.58
N PRO A 637 -10.19 0.01 -10.47
CA PRO A 637 -8.88 0.16 -11.11
C PRO A 637 -8.81 1.46 -11.92
N SER A 638 -7.75 2.26 -11.72
CA SER A 638 -7.51 3.43 -12.56
C SER A 638 -6.87 3.04 -13.90
N PRO A 639 -6.89 3.90 -14.93
CA PRO A 639 -6.17 3.65 -16.18
C PRO A 639 -4.67 3.39 -16.00
N LYS A 640 -4.06 3.97 -14.95
CA LYS A 640 -2.64 3.80 -14.61
C LYS A 640 -2.28 2.34 -14.34
N ALA A 641 -3.22 1.55 -13.81
CA ALA A 641 -2.99 0.15 -13.47
C ALA A 641 -2.64 -0.72 -14.69
N GLN A 642 -3.13 -0.39 -15.89
CA GLN A 642 -2.82 -1.12 -17.12
C GLN A 642 -1.34 -0.99 -17.50
N GLU A 643 -0.80 0.22 -17.38
CA GLU A 643 0.61 0.51 -17.63
C GLU A 643 1.51 -0.23 -16.62
N VAL A 644 1.14 -0.18 -15.33
CA VAL A 644 1.83 -0.92 -14.26
C VAL A 644 1.84 -2.42 -14.56
N LYS A 645 0.68 -3.02 -14.88
CA LYS A 645 0.57 -4.44 -15.23
C LYS A 645 1.54 -4.81 -16.35
N GLN A 646 1.53 -4.06 -17.45
CA GLN A 646 2.35 -4.38 -18.62
C GLN A 646 3.86 -4.19 -18.34
N LEU A 647 4.24 -3.08 -17.70
CA LEU A 647 5.63 -2.77 -17.42
C LEU A 647 6.22 -3.66 -16.31
N TYR A 648 5.44 -4.07 -15.32
CA TYR A 648 5.89 -4.98 -14.25
C TYR A 648 5.92 -6.46 -14.64
N SER A 649 5.32 -6.85 -15.77
CA SER A 649 5.33 -8.26 -16.18
C SER A 649 6.75 -8.83 -16.21
N PRO A 650 7.02 -9.93 -15.47
CA PRO A 650 8.31 -10.62 -15.54
C PRO A 650 8.52 -11.36 -16.85
N VAL A 651 7.46 -11.67 -17.59
CA VAL A 651 7.57 -12.31 -18.91
C VAL A 651 7.34 -11.24 -19.97
N LYS A 652 8.37 -10.96 -20.77
CA LYS A 652 8.28 -10.03 -21.91
C LYS A 652 8.09 -10.81 -23.20
N LEU A 653 7.15 -10.36 -24.02
CA LEU A 653 6.80 -10.96 -25.30
C LEU A 653 7.10 -9.99 -26.43
N THR A 654 7.89 -10.44 -27.41
CA THR A 654 8.24 -9.65 -28.60
C THR A 654 7.93 -10.44 -29.86
N PRO A 655 6.72 -10.27 -30.44
CA PRO A 655 6.38 -10.86 -31.74
C PRO A 655 7.23 -10.28 -32.88
N ASP A 656 7.55 -11.10 -33.88
CA ASP A 656 8.36 -10.70 -35.05
C ASP A 656 7.66 -10.93 -36.41
N GLY A 657 6.36 -11.28 -36.38
CA GLY A 657 5.56 -11.62 -37.57
C GLY A 657 5.66 -13.09 -38.01
N HIS A 658 6.65 -13.84 -37.50
CA HIS A 658 6.85 -15.26 -37.76
C HIS A 658 6.91 -16.10 -36.48
N GLY A 659 6.88 -15.45 -35.33
CA GLY A 659 7.09 -16.05 -34.02
C GLY A 659 7.08 -15.01 -32.92
N VAL A 660 7.50 -15.44 -31.74
CA VAL A 660 7.62 -14.62 -30.54
C VAL A 660 8.93 -14.92 -29.82
N THR A 661 9.63 -13.88 -29.40
CA THR A 661 10.71 -13.99 -28.42
C THR A 661 10.12 -13.82 -27.03
N ILE A 662 10.36 -14.80 -26.16
CA ILE A 662 9.90 -14.85 -24.78
C ILE A 662 11.12 -14.67 -23.89
N GLU A 663 11.15 -13.58 -23.15
CA GLU A 663 12.14 -13.32 -22.10
C GLU A 663 11.46 -13.56 -20.75
N ASN A 664 11.87 -14.61 -20.04
CA ASN A 664 11.34 -14.95 -18.73
C ASN A 664 12.24 -14.39 -17.62
N ARG A 665 11.89 -13.22 -17.07
CA ARG A 665 12.61 -12.56 -15.96
C ARG A 665 12.16 -13.02 -14.57
N ASN A 666 11.34 -14.05 -14.46
CA ASN A 666 11.09 -14.71 -13.17
C ASN A 666 12.40 -15.32 -12.63
N LEU A 667 12.51 -15.44 -11.31
CA LEU A 667 13.69 -15.96 -10.63
C LEU A 667 13.63 -17.49 -10.43
N PHE A 668 12.42 -18.04 -10.27
CA PHE A 668 12.17 -19.43 -9.86
C PHE A 668 11.09 -20.15 -10.68
N ALA A 669 10.18 -19.41 -11.34
CA ALA A 669 9.10 -19.96 -12.15
C ALA A 669 9.40 -19.98 -13.66
N GLY A 670 9.14 -21.11 -14.30
CA GLY A 670 9.11 -21.23 -15.76
C GLY A 670 7.79 -20.73 -16.36
N THR A 671 7.57 -20.98 -17.64
CA THR A 671 6.33 -20.58 -18.34
C THR A 671 5.36 -21.72 -18.65
N ASP A 672 5.59 -22.91 -18.08
CA ASP A 672 4.77 -24.11 -18.24
C ASP A 672 3.31 -23.92 -17.77
N GLY A 673 3.12 -23.07 -16.76
CA GLY A 673 1.81 -22.67 -16.22
C GLY A 673 0.99 -21.71 -17.11
N TYR A 674 1.46 -21.36 -18.31
CA TYR A 674 0.80 -20.38 -19.18
C TYR A 674 0.39 -20.92 -20.56
N VAL A 675 -0.60 -20.25 -21.16
CA VAL A 675 -1.01 -20.37 -22.56
C VAL A 675 -0.57 -19.10 -23.28
N PHE A 676 0.01 -19.24 -24.47
CA PHE A 676 0.37 -18.12 -25.33
C PHE A 676 -0.68 -18.01 -26.45
N ALA A 677 -1.61 -17.06 -26.33
CA ALA A 677 -2.66 -16.86 -27.32
C ALA A 677 -2.17 -15.89 -28.40
N ALA A 678 -1.88 -16.42 -29.59
CA ALA A 678 -1.43 -15.62 -30.72
C ALA A 678 -2.61 -15.19 -31.59
N ARG A 679 -2.63 -13.91 -31.99
CA ARG A 679 -3.66 -13.34 -32.86
C ARG A 679 -3.03 -12.56 -34.00
N LEU A 680 -3.73 -12.54 -35.13
CA LEU A 680 -3.44 -11.68 -36.26
C LEU A 680 -4.64 -10.79 -36.53
N LEU A 681 -4.42 -9.48 -36.49
CA LEU A 681 -5.45 -8.48 -36.72
C LEU A 681 -5.19 -7.74 -38.02
N GLU A 682 -6.26 -7.43 -38.75
CA GLU A 682 -6.27 -6.57 -39.93
C GLU A 682 -7.20 -5.38 -39.66
N ASP A 683 -6.67 -4.15 -39.74
CA ASP A 683 -7.38 -2.91 -39.39
C ASP A 683 -8.15 -3.03 -38.05
N GLY A 684 -7.50 -3.62 -37.04
CA GLY A 684 -8.05 -3.87 -35.70
C GLY A 684 -9.03 -5.04 -35.59
N HIS A 685 -9.28 -5.81 -36.64
CA HIS A 685 -10.17 -6.97 -36.62
C HIS A 685 -9.39 -8.27 -36.64
N GLU A 686 -9.63 -9.16 -35.68
CA GLU A 686 -9.02 -10.50 -35.64
C GLU A 686 -9.42 -11.31 -36.89
N ILE A 687 -8.43 -11.78 -37.64
CA ILE A 687 -8.60 -12.65 -38.81
C ILE A 687 -8.05 -14.07 -38.57
N TRP A 688 -7.24 -14.25 -37.53
CA TRP A 688 -6.68 -15.55 -37.16
C TRP A 688 -6.28 -15.57 -35.68
N HIS A 689 -6.41 -16.75 -35.06
CA HIS A 689 -5.98 -17.01 -33.70
C HIS A 689 -5.48 -18.45 -33.52
N ALA A 690 -4.52 -18.66 -32.62
CA ALA A 690 -4.12 -19.99 -32.14
C ALA A 690 -3.45 -19.94 -30.76
N ASP A 691 -3.62 -20.99 -29.98
CA ASP A 691 -3.02 -21.14 -28.66
C ASP A 691 -1.78 -22.02 -28.70
N TYR A 692 -0.73 -21.59 -28.01
CA TYR A 692 0.55 -22.28 -27.89
C TYR A 692 0.95 -22.55 -26.45
N ARG A 693 1.88 -23.50 -26.29
CA ARG A 693 2.59 -23.80 -25.04
C ARG A 693 4.09 -23.71 -25.29
N PHE A 694 4.74 -22.76 -24.64
CA PHE A 694 6.17 -22.58 -24.69
C PHE A 694 6.72 -22.69 -23.27
N ASP A 695 7.72 -23.55 -23.08
CA ASP A 695 8.36 -23.79 -21.78
C ASP A 695 9.73 -23.11 -21.78
N VAL A 696 9.78 -21.93 -21.18
CA VAL A 696 10.97 -21.09 -21.02
C VAL A 696 11.28 -21.04 -19.53
N ALA A 697 12.45 -21.57 -19.15
CA ALA A 697 12.88 -21.61 -17.77
C ALA A 697 13.07 -20.19 -17.17
N ALA A 698 13.04 -20.10 -15.85
CA ALA A 698 13.29 -18.84 -15.14
C ALA A 698 14.68 -18.27 -15.51
N GLY A 699 14.73 -16.99 -15.89
CA GLY A 699 15.93 -16.29 -16.33
C GLY A 699 16.32 -16.51 -17.79
N ASP A 700 15.66 -17.41 -18.53
CA ASP A 700 16.00 -17.70 -19.93
C ASP A 700 15.28 -16.79 -20.93
N THR A 701 15.85 -16.67 -22.12
CA THR A 701 15.23 -16.04 -23.29
C THR A 701 15.23 -17.01 -24.46
N GLN A 702 14.07 -17.25 -25.09
CA GLN A 702 13.93 -18.16 -26.22
C GLN A 702 13.00 -17.59 -27.30
N ARG A 703 13.32 -17.84 -28.57
CA ARG A 703 12.47 -17.53 -29.72
C ARG A 703 11.72 -18.78 -30.16
N HIS A 704 10.41 -18.66 -30.32
CA HIS A 704 9.54 -19.73 -30.82
C HIS A 704 8.82 -19.29 -32.10
N ASP A 705 8.73 -20.19 -33.07
CA ASP A 705 7.99 -19.92 -34.30
C ASP A 705 6.48 -20.07 -34.06
N ILE A 706 5.70 -19.15 -34.64
CA ILE A 706 4.25 -19.14 -34.66
C ILE A 706 3.82 -19.19 -36.13
N ALA A 707 2.91 -20.10 -36.45
CA ALA A 707 2.43 -20.28 -37.81
C ALA A 707 1.35 -19.25 -38.16
N PHE A 708 1.69 -17.96 -38.07
CA PHE A 708 0.82 -16.89 -38.54
C PHE A 708 0.52 -17.12 -40.03
N PRO A 709 -0.75 -16.99 -40.46
CA PRO A 709 -1.09 -17.18 -41.87
C PRO A 709 -0.50 -16.06 -42.72
N ASP A 710 -0.15 -16.39 -43.96
CA ASP A 710 0.16 -15.38 -44.98
C ASP A 710 -1.09 -14.51 -45.22
N ILE A 711 -0.93 -13.20 -45.25
CA ILE A 711 -2.01 -12.26 -45.55
C ILE A 711 -2.05 -12.04 -47.07
N ASP A 712 -3.24 -12.18 -47.66
CA ASP A 712 -3.41 -11.92 -49.08
C ASP A 712 -3.15 -10.45 -49.39
N THR A 713 -2.29 -10.20 -50.37
CA THR A 713 -1.99 -8.84 -50.85
C THR A 713 -2.90 -8.56 -52.03
N ASP A 714 -4.19 -8.35 -51.74
CA ASP A 714 -5.14 -7.84 -52.74
C ASP A 714 -4.75 -6.45 -53.30
N GLY A 715 -3.71 -5.85 -52.70
CA GLY A 715 -3.07 -4.61 -53.09
C GLY A 715 -3.62 -3.40 -52.34
N ASN A 716 -4.49 -3.58 -51.36
CA ASN A 716 -4.99 -2.50 -50.50
C ASN A 716 -4.04 -2.21 -49.34
N THR A 717 -4.00 -0.96 -48.90
CA THR A 717 -3.23 -0.54 -47.73
C THR A 717 -4.01 -0.88 -46.48
N ARG A 718 -3.41 -1.68 -45.59
CA ARG A 718 -4.05 -2.19 -44.37
C ARG A 718 -3.06 -2.20 -43.21
N GLU A 719 -3.53 -1.90 -42.02
CA GLU A 719 -2.79 -2.14 -40.79
C GLU A 719 -2.84 -3.63 -40.44
N VAL A 720 -1.69 -4.18 -40.06
CA VAL A 720 -1.58 -5.57 -39.61
C VAL A 720 -0.88 -5.60 -38.26
N THR A 721 -1.48 -6.31 -37.30
CA THR A 721 -0.93 -6.49 -35.96
C THR A 721 -0.78 -7.97 -35.63
N TYR A 722 0.43 -8.36 -35.26
CA TYR A 722 0.74 -9.67 -34.68
C TYR A 722 0.78 -9.52 -33.16
N GLU A 723 -0.15 -10.17 -32.47
CA GLU A 723 -0.29 -10.08 -31.01
C GLU A 723 -0.04 -11.47 -30.40
N VAL A 724 0.60 -11.49 -29.23
CA VAL A 724 0.72 -12.68 -28.40
C VAL A 724 0.44 -12.30 -26.95
N ASP A 725 -0.57 -12.94 -26.36
CA ASP A 725 -0.94 -12.77 -24.95
C ASP A 725 -0.39 -13.91 -24.10
N LEU A 726 0.02 -13.58 -22.87
CA LEU A 726 0.36 -14.56 -21.83
C LEU A 726 -0.84 -14.75 -20.91
N LEU A 727 -1.48 -15.91 -21.00
CA LEU A 727 -2.67 -16.25 -20.21
C LEU A 727 -2.35 -17.34 -19.18
N THR A 728 -2.97 -17.25 -18.00
CA THR A 728 -2.94 -18.34 -17.02
C THR A 728 -3.59 -19.61 -17.59
N ALA A 729 -2.91 -20.75 -17.46
CA ALA A 729 -3.43 -22.03 -17.96
C ALA A 729 -4.58 -22.59 -17.12
N GLU A 730 -4.49 -22.39 -15.81
CA GLU A 730 -5.42 -22.91 -14.81
C GLU A 730 -5.79 -21.81 -13.82
N ALA A 731 -6.86 -22.02 -13.06
CA ALA A 731 -7.25 -21.10 -12.01
C ALA A 731 -6.25 -21.18 -10.85
N THR A 732 -5.87 -20.02 -10.33
CA THR A 732 -5.06 -19.87 -9.11
C THR A 732 -5.92 -19.28 -7.99
N ALA A 733 -5.37 -19.19 -6.77
CA ALA A 733 -6.04 -18.48 -5.68
C ALA A 733 -6.34 -17.00 -6.01
N TRP A 734 -5.56 -16.40 -6.92
CA TRP A 734 -5.66 -14.98 -7.25
C TRP A 734 -6.22 -14.69 -8.63
N ALA A 735 -6.29 -15.61 -9.58
CA ALA A 735 -6.87 -15.37 -10.91
C ALA A 735 -7.62 -16.58 -11.48
N PRO A 736 -8.68 -16.36 -12.28
CA PRO A 736 -9.30 -17.44 -13.04
C PRO A 736 -8.38 -17.93 -14.15
N ALA A 737 -8.61 -19.16 -14.65
CA ALA A 737 -7.95 -19.64 -15.86
C ALA A 737 -8.25 -18.71 -17.05
N GLY A 738 -7.27 -18.49 -17.92
CA GLY A 738 -7.37 -17.58 -19.05
C GLY A 738 -7.18 -16.11 -18.69
N TYR A 739 -6.84 -15.77 -17.44
CA TYR A 739 -6.48 -14.40 -17.07
C TYR A 739 -5.18 -13.99 -17.75
N GLU A 740 -5.21 -12.88 -18.48
CA GLU A 740 -4.05 -12.29 -19.16
C GLU A 740 -3.14 -11.57 -18.17
N LEU A 741 -1.84 -11.88 -18.20
CA LEU A 741 -0.83 -11.23 -17.37
C LEU A 741 -0.01 -10.19 -18.13
N ALA A 742 0.21 -10.42 -19.41
CA ALA A 742 0.97 -9.54 -20.28
C ALA A 742 0.65 -9.84 -21.73
N PHE A 743 0.99 -8.92 -22.61
CA PHE A 743 0.93 -9.14 -24.05
C PHE A 743 2.14 -8.52 -24.76
N GLY A 744 2.36 -8.91 -26.00
CA GLY A 744 3.31 -8.27 -26.90
C GLY A 744 2.66 -8.08 -28.26
N GLN A 745 2.98 -6.98 -28.94
CA GLN A 745 2.44 -6.68 -30.27
C GLN A 745 3.51 -6.15 -31.22
N LEU A 746 3.36 -6.51 -32.50
CA LEU A 746 4.07 -5.90 -33.62
C LEU A 746 3.03 -5.42 -34.64
N THR A 747 2.95 -4.11 -34.82
CA THR A 747 2.05 -3.49 -35.82
C THR A 747 2.85 -2.96 -36.99
N GLY A 748 2.37 -3.21 -38.20
CA GLY A 748 2.93 -2.72 -39.45
C GLY A 748 1.85 -2.37 -40.48
N THR A 749 2.27 -1.89 -41.64
CA THR A 749 1.37 -1.54 -42.74
C THR A 749 1.70 -2.40 -43.96
N LEU A 750 0.70 -3.11 -44.49
CA LEU A 750 0.80 -3.74 -45.80
C LEU A 750 0.54 -2.69 -46.89
N ASN A 751 1.32 -2.74 -47.98
CA ASN A 751 1.21 -1.84 -49.14
C ASN A 751 1.28 -0.33 -48.82
N PRO A 752 2.26 0.16 -48.02
CA PRO A 752 2.30 1.55 -47.56
C PRO A 752 2.46 2.60 -48.69
N GLU A 753 2.89 2.16 -49.88
CA GLU A 753 3.11 3.03 -51.05
C GLU A 753 1.83 3.31 -51.86
N ARG A 754 0.72 2.62 -51.56
CA ARG A 754 -0.57 2.95 -52.15
C ARG A 754 -1.29 3.93 -51.23
N ASP A 755 -1.49 5.15 -51.73
CA ASP A 755 -2.49 6.04 -51.17
C ASP A 755 -3.80 5.24 -51.07
N ILE A 756 -4.52 5.46 -49.96
CA ILE A 756 -5.93 5.11 -49.82
C ILE A 756 -6.64 5.90 -50.92
N THR A 757 -6.68 5.30 -52.10
CA THR A 757 -7.15 5.95 -53.31
C THR A 757 -8.66 6.02 -53.17
N GLU A 758 -9.15 7.23 -53.43
CA GLU A 758 -10.56 7.62 -53.41
C GLU A 758 -11.42 6.42 -53.85
N THR A 759 -12.37 6.03 -53.00
CA THR A 759 -13.40 5.08 -53.40
C THR A 759 -14.06 5.64 -54.64
N ASP A 760 -13.86 4.99 -55.80
CA ASP A 760 -14.56 5.28 -57.04
C ASP A 760 -16.07 5.17 -56.77
N HIS A 761 -16.70 6.30 -56.52
CA HIS A 761 -18.15 6.42 -56.57
C HIS A 761 -18.54 6.51 -58.04
N ASP A 762 -19.37 5.58 -58.51
CA ASP A 762 -20.02 5.68 -59.81
C ASP A 762 -20.70 7.06 -59.91
N ASP A 763 -20.16 7.89 -60.82
CA ASP A 763 -20.49 9.30 -61.01
C ASP A 763 -21.79 9.44 -61.83
N ASP A 764 -22.91 9.65 -61.16
CA ASP A 764 -24.16 10.10 -61.78
C ASP A 764 -24.73 11.40 -61.18
N GLY A 765 -24.19 11.90 -60.06
CA GLY A 765 -24.66 13.09 -59.35
C GLY A 765 -23.60 14.18 -59.21
N ARG A 766 -23.68 15.25 -60.03
CA ARG A 766 -22.77 16.40 -59.95
C ARG A 766 -23.02 17.23 -58.68
N ALA A 767 -22.02 17.34 -57.80
CA ALA A 767 -22.03 18.33 -56.73
C ALA A 767 -22.15 19.76 -57.28
N THR A 768 -22.92 20.60 -56.59
CA THR A 768 -23.10 22.01 -56.92
C THR A 768 -22.30 22.86 -55.95
N VAL A 769 -21.28 23.57 -56.46
CA VAL A 769 -20.53 24.56 -55.70
C VAL A 769 -21.18 25.94 -55.86
N THR A 770 -21.45 26.61 -54.74
CA THR A 770 -21.97 27.97 -54.67
C THR A 770 -21.01 28.88 -53.94
N LEU A 771 -20.39 29.83 -54.64
CA LEU A 771 -19.51 30.84 -54.04
C LEU A 771 -20.31 32.12 -53.71
N GLY A 772 -20.86 32.16 -52.50
CA GLY A 772 -21.54 33.35 -51.99
C GLY A 772 -20.58 34.41 -51.44
N ARG A 773 -21.13 35.62 -51.23
CA ARG A 773 -20.39 36.76 -50.64
C ARG A 773 -19.93 36.48 -49.21
N TRP A 774 -20.75 35.77 -48.43
CA TRP A 774 -20.51 35.53 -47.01
C TRP A 774 -20.10 34.10 -46.70
N ASN A 775 -20.66 33.14 -47.45
CA ASN A 775 -20.38 31.72 -47.30
C ASN A 775 -20.18 31.11 -48.68
N ALA A 776 -19.39 30.06 -48.76
CA ALA A 776 -19.33 29.15 -49.90
C ALA A 776 -19.91 27.80 -49.47
N GLY A 777 -20.61 27.13 -50.38
CA GLY A 777 -21.21 25.83 -50.11
C GLY A 777 -20.92 24.84 -51.23
N ILE A 778 -20.88 23.57 -50.87
CA ILE A 778 -20.93 22.46 -51.81
C ILE A 778 -22.08 21.54 -51.38
N ARG A 779 -22.91 21.15 -52.34
CA ARG A 779 -24.09 20.31 -52.11
C ARG A 779 -24.15 19.17 -53.11
N ARG A 780 -24.38 17.96 -52.63
CA ARG A 780 -24.69 16.77 -53.42
C ARG A 780 -25.90 16.10 -52.79
N ASP A 781 -26.98 15.93 -53.55
CA ASP A 781 -28.25 15.39 -53.06
C ASP A 781 -28.77 16.13 -51.80
N ASP A 782 -28.88 15.42 -50.68
CA ASP A 782 -29.29 15.96 -49.39
C ASP A 782 -28.12 16.29 -48.44
N GLU A 783 -26.89 16.13 -48.91
CA GLU A 783 -25.66 16.50 -48.22
C GLU A 783 -25.20 17.92 -48.61
N GLU A 784 -24.88 18.76 -47.62
CA GLU A 784 -24.36 20.12 -47.84
C GLU A 784 -23.30 20.49 -46.81
N ILE A 785 -22.18 21.03 -47.28
CA ILE A 785 -21.14 21.62 -46.43
C ILE A 785 -21.08 23.12 -46.72
N LEU A 786 -21.12 23.94 -45.66
CA LEU A 786 -20.99 25.40 -45.75
C LEU A 786 -19.72 25.89 -45.04
N LEU A 787 -18.91 26.64 -45.77
CA LEU A 787 -17.71 27.32 -45.33
C LEU A 787 -17.98 28.82 -45.23
N SER A 788 -17.69 29.43 -44.09
CA SER A 788 -17.95 30.84 -43.86
C SER A 788 -16.72 31.70 -44.03
N ARG A 789 -16.84 32.83 -44.74
CA ARG A 789 -15.78 33.84 -44.87
C ARG A 789 -15.63 34.71 -43.63
N THR A 790 -16.69 34.87 -42.85
CA THR A 790 -16.69 35.69 -41.62
C THR A 790 -16.39 34.87 -40.37
N GLN A 791 -16.83 33.61 -40.35
CA GLN A 791 -16.55 32.72 -39.22
C GLN A 791 -15.24 31.97 -39.39
N GLY A 792 -14.61 31.93 -40.58
CA GLY A 792 -13.25 31.37 -40.70
C GLY A 792 -13.16 29.84 -40.76
N GLY A 793 -14.25 29.15 -41.09
CA GLY A 793 -14.26 27.70 -41.09
C GLY A 793 -15.58 27.12 -41.54
N ILE A 794 -15.74 25.82 -41.32
CA ILE A 794 -17.00 25.11 -41.54
C ILE A 794 -18.06 25.57 -40.54
N VAL A 795 -19.24 25.94 -41.01
CA VAL A 795 -20.35 26.43 -40.16
C VAL A 795 -21.60 25.56 -40.25
N SER A 796 -21.62 24.61 -41.19
CA SER A 796 -22.66 23.59 -41.33
C SER A 796 -22.09 22.42 -42.13
N TRP A 797 -22.47 21.21 -41.73
CA TRP A 797 -22.32 19.98 -42.50
C TRP A 797 -23.57 19.14 -42.28
N LYS A 798 -24.47 19.20 -43.25
CA LYS A 798 -25.72 18.46 -43.21
C LYS A 798 -25.60 17.19 -44.04
N ARG A 799 -26.05 16.06 -43.50
CA ARG A 799 -26.14 14.76 -44.19
C ARG A 799 -27.39 14.01 -43.71
N ASP A 800 -28.17 13.42 -44.61
CA ASP A 800 -29.41 12.67 -44.27
C ASP A 800 -30.40 13.48 -43.39
N GLY A 801 -30.49 14.80 -43.62
CA GLY A 801 -31.33 15.69 -42.83
C GLY A 801 -30.77 16.10 -41.45
N ARG A 802 -29.63 15.55 -41.01
CA ARG A 802 -28.98 15.83 -39.72
C ARG A 802 -27.85 16.84 -39.86
N GLU A 803 -27.80 17.81 -38.96
CA GLU A 803 -26.67 18.74 -38.84
C GLU A 803 -25.55 18.11 -38.00
N MET A 804 -24.37 17.95 -38.60
CA MET A 804 -23.18 17.37 -37.98
C MET A 804 -22.27 18.45 -37.39
N VAL A 805 -22.35 19.68 -37.91
CA VAL A 805 -21.54 20.82 -37.45
C VAL A 805 -22.46 22.01 -37.16
N ILE A 806 -22.67 22.31 -35.88
CA ILE A 806 -23.56 23.39 -35.46
C ILE A 806 -22.84 24.75 -35.44
N ARG A 807 -21.51 24.74 -35.25
CA ARG A 807 -20.60 25.89 -35.25
C ARG A 807 -19.21 25.46 -35.69
N ARG A 808 -18.38 26.42 -36.09
CA ARG A 808 -16.97 26.17 -36.42
C ARG A 808 -16.23 25.48 -35.27
N PRO A 809 -15.39 24.46 -35.55
CA PRO A 809 -14.39 24.00 -34.59
C PRO A 809 -13.44 25.14 -34.19
N GLU A 810 -13.06 25.20 -32.92
CA GLU A 810 -12.11 26.18 -32.39
C GLU A 810 -10.69 25.59 -32.34
N LEU A 811 -9.67 26.46 -32.41
CA LEU A 811 -8.29 26.06 -32.15
C LEU A 811 -8.10 25.90 -30.64
N VAL A 812 -7.70 24.70 -30.20
CA VAL A 812 -7.42 24.41 -28.79
C VAL A 812 -5.92 24.19 -28.63
N THR A 813 -5.28 25.03 -27.82
CA THR A 813 -3.83 25.02 -27.56
C THR A 813 -3.50 24.74 -26.09
N PHE A 814 -4.51 24.37 -25.29
CA PHE A 814 -4.38 24.14 -23.86
C PHE A 814 -5.33 23.03 -23.42
N ARG A 815 -4.92 22.26 -22.42
CA ARG A 815 -5.75 21.23 -21.78
C ARG A 815 -5.96 21.55 -20.30
N PRO A 816 -7.04 21.07 -19.66
CA PRO A 816 -7.15 21.10 -18.20
C PRO A 816 -5.88 20.53 -17.53
N LEU A 817 -5.46 21.17 -16.45
CA LEU A 817 -4.25 20.81 -15.72
C LEU A 817 -4.49 19.52 -14.93
N THR A 818 -3.52 18.62 -14.94
CA THR A 818 -3.43 17.52 -13.96
C THR A 818 -2.79 18.01 -12.67
N ASP A 819 -2.79 17.17 -11.64
CA ASP A 819 -2.05 17.40 -10.40
C ASP A 819 -0.57 17.66 -10.64
N ASN A 820 0.06 16.87 -11.51
CA ASN A 820 1.46 17.06 -11.92
C ASN A 820 1.71 18.44 -12.54
N ASP A 821 0.81 18.93 -13.40
CA ASP A 821 0.93 20.27 -14.00
C ASP A 821 0.75 21.39 -12.96
N ARG A 822 -0.03 21.15 -11.90
CA ARG A 822 -0.19 22.09 -10.79
C ARG A 822 1.05 22.10 -9.92
N GLY A 823 1.56 20.92 -9.53
CA GLY A 823 2.76 20.74 -8.72
C GLY A 823 4.01 21.35 -9.37
N ASN A 824 4.16 21.20 -10.69
CA ASN A 824 5.30 21.79 -11.43
C ASN A 824 5.06 23.22 -11.92
N ARG A 825 3.93 23.86 -11.56
CA ARG A 825 3.54 25.23 -11.95
C ARG A 825 3.36 25.43 -13.46
N SER A 826 3.14 24.38 -14.26
CA SER A 826 2.93 24.48 -15.71
C SER A 826 1.77 25.39 -16.09
N GLY A 827 0.74 25.53 -15.24
CA GLY A 827 -0.34 26.48 -15.46
C GLY A 827 0.12 27.93 -15.53
N PHE A 828 1.12 28.32 -14.75
CA PHE A 828 1.74 29.65 -14.80
C PHE A 828 2.59 29.80 -16.07
N ASP A 829 3.49 28.84 -16.32
CA ASP A 829 4.44 28.91 -17.43
C ASP A 829 3.76 28.87 -18.81
N ARG A 830 2.60 28.20 -18.92
CA ARG A 830 1.89 27.98 -20.18
C ARG A 830 0.58 28.77 -20.30
N ALA A 831 0.34 29.73 -19.41
CA ALA A 831 -0.91 30.50 -19.37
C ALA A 831 -1.26 31.18 -20.71
N ALA A 832 -0.26 31.64 -21.47
CA ALA A 832 -0.46 32.26 -22.77
C ALA A 832 -1.19 31.32 -23.76
N TRP A 833 -0.90 30.01 -23.70
CA TRP A 833 -1.50 29.00 -24.57
C TRP A 833 -2.98 28.75 -24.26
N PHE A 834 -3.47 29.08 -23.06
CA PHE A 834 -4.91 29.03 -22.77
C PHE A 834 -5.69 30.07 -23.60
N ALA A 835 -5.11 31.25 -23.79
CA ALA A 835 -5.71 32.32 -24.58
C ALA A 835 -5.44 32.17 -26.09
N ALA A 836 -4.27 31.65 -26.46
CA ALA A 836 -3.75 31.62 -27.82
C ALA A 836 -4.76 31.09 -28.86
N GLY A 837 -5.21 29.84 -28.72
CA GLY A 837 -6.23 29.26 -29.61
C GLY A 837 -7.64 29.81 -29.38
N ARG A 838 -8.02 30.03 -28.12
CA ARG A 838 -9.38 30.45 -27.73
C ARG A 838 -9.79 31.82 -28.27
N TYR A 839 -8.83 32.74 -28.37
CA TYR A 839 -9.04 34.09 -28.89
C TYR A 839 -8.37 34.31 -30.25
N ALA A 840 -8.00 33.23 -30.95
CA ALA A 840 -7.42 33.30 -32.29
C ALA A 840 -8.36 34.05 -33.25
N VAL A 841 -7.78 34.87 -34.11
CA VAL A 841 -8.51 35.68 -35.10
C VAL A 841 -8.13 35.28 -36.51
N VAL A 842 -9.10 35.30 -37.40
CA VAL A 842 -8.87 35.06 -38.83
C VAL A 842 -8.40 36.35 -39.46
N THR A 843 -7.18 36.36 -40.02
CA THR A 843 -6.59 37.54 -40.66
C THR A 843 -6.65 37.48 -42.18
N ASP A 844 -6.69 36.28 -42.76
CA ASP A 844 -6.87 36.07 -44.19
C ASP A 844 -7.81 34.90 -44.49
N THR A 845 -8.55 35.00 -45.58
CA THR A 845 -9.48 33.97 -46.04
C THR A 845 -9.52 33.89 -47.55
N SER A 846 -9.16 32.72 -48.07
CA SER A 846 -9.34 32.39 -49.48
C SER A 846 -10.30 31.21 -49.62
N ILE A 847 -11.29 31.33 -50.49
CA ILE A 847 -12.21 30.24 -50.80
C ILE A 847 -12.48 30.25 -52.30
N ALA A 848 -12.23 29.12 -52.95
CA ALA A 848 -12.36 28.94 -54.39
C ALA A 848 -12.92 27.55 -54.71
N GLN A 849 -13.58 27.45 -55.86
CA GLN A 849 -13.88 26.15 -56.45
C GLN A 849 -12.56 25.52 -56.92
N SER A 850 -12.38 24.23 -56.64
CA SER A 850 -11.23 23.44 -57.07
C SER A 850 -11.38 23.00 -58.54
N ASP A 851 -10.27 22.72 -59.21
CA ASP A 851 -10.28 22.27 -60.61
C ASP A 851 -11.01 20.92 -60.82
N ASP A 852 -11.08 20.10 -59.77
CA ASP A 852 -11.82 18.83 -59.70
C ASP A 852 -13.34 19.01 -59.47
N GLY A 853 -13.84 20.25 -59.44
CA GLY A 853 -15.24 20.55 -59.18
C GLY A 853 -15.62 20.63 -57.70
N GLY A 854 -14.67 20.37 -56.79
CA GLY A 854 -14.83 20.53 -55.34
C GLY A 854 -14.72 21.98 -54.84
N LEU A 855 -14.57 22.15 -53.52
CA LEU A 855 -14.44 23.44 -52.84
C LEU A 855 -13.20 23.43 -51.94
N THR A 856 -12.31 24.41 -52.12
CA THR A 856 -11.16 24.62 -51.23
C THR A 856 -11.27 25.94 -50.48
N ALA A 857 -11.07 25.91 -49.16
CA ALA A 857 -10.91 27.10 -48.33
C ALA A 857 -9.59 27.05 -47.56
N LYS A 858 -8.92 28.19 -47.45
CA LYS A 858 -7.80 28.41 -46.52
C LYS A 858 -8.11 29.59 -45.63
N TYR A 859 -7.92 29.39 -44.34
CA TYR A 859 -8.13 30.38 -43.30
C TYR A 859 -6.82 30.58 -42.55
N ARG A 860 -6.25 31.78 -42.62
CA ARG A 860 -5.07 32.13 -41.82
C ARG A 860 -5.55 32.72 -40.51
N TYR A 861 -5.25 32.00 -39.44
CA TYR A 861 -5.42 32.44 -38.08
C TYR A 861 -4.14 33.09 -37.57
N GLU A 862 -4.28 34.07 -36.69
CA GLU A 862 -3.25 34.49 -35.75
C GLU A 862 -3.72 34.09 -34.36
N LEU A 863 -2.88 33.34 -33.64
CA LEU A 863 -3.13 33.00 -32.25
C LEU A 863 -3.01 34.26 -31.37
N ALA A 864 -3.72 34.27 -30.25
CA ALA A 864 -3.69 35.36 -29.27
C ALA A 864 -2.52 35.21 -28.27
N ASP A 865 -1.36 34.81 -28.75
CA ASP A 865 -0.09 34.81 -28.03
C ASP A 865 0.73 36.08 -28.35
N PRO A 866 1.77 36.43 -27.58
CA PRO A 866 2.57 37.64 -27.82
C PRO A 866 3.24 37.71 -29.19
N GLU A 867 3.51 36.57 -29.83
CA GLU A 867 4.15 36.51 -31.15
C GLU A 867 3.13 36.52 -32.30
N HIS A 868 1.82 36.49 -32.00
CA HIS A 868 0.74 36.35 -32.98
C HIS A 868 1.01 35.19 -33.95
N THR A 869 1.29 34.02 -33.38
CA THR A 869 1.72 32.83 -34.10
C THR A 869 0.70 32.52 -35.22
N PRO A 870 1.13 32.50 -36.49
CA PRO A 870 0.23 32.23 -37.60
C PRO A 870 -0.07 30.74 -37.70
N VAL A 871 -1.35 30.38 -37.89
CA VAL A 871 -1.80 29.00 -38.11
C VAL A 871 -2.70 28.98 -39.34
N THR A 872 -2.45 28.11 -40.30
CA THR A 872 -3.28 28.00 -41.51
C THR A 872 -4.16 26.77 -41.43
N VAL A 873 -5.48 26.97 -41.45
CA VAL A 873 -6.46 25.88 -41.51
C VAL A 873 -7.03 25.80 -42.92
N SER A 874 -6.81 24.67 -43.58
CA SER A 874 -7.28 24.40 -44.94
C SER A 874 -8.34 23.30 -44.96
N TYR A 875 -9.43 23.56 -45.67
CA TYR A 875 -10.48 22.58 -45.97
C TYR A 875 -10.49 22.33 -47.48
N ARG A 876 -10.25 21.10 -47.91
CA ARG A 876 -10.46 20.67 -49.30
C ARG A 876 -11.61 19.67 -49.32
N ILE A 877 -12.71 20.05 -49.95
CA ILE A 877 -13.90 19.23 -50.10
C ILE A 877 -14.00 18.80 -51.56
N THR A 878 -14.00 17.52 -51.83
CA THR A 878 -14.14 16.96 -53.18
C THR A 878 -15.61 16.86 -53.59
N ALA A 879 -15.89 16.60 -54.87
CA ALA A 879 -17.26 16.55 -55.40
C ALA A 879 -18.09 15.37 -54.84
N ASP A 880 -17.43 14.35 -54.29
CA ASP A 880 -18.03 13.22 -53.59
C ASP A 880 -18.36 13.52 -52.11
N MET A 881 -18.19 14.77 -51.66
CA MET A 881 -18.42 15.24 -50.29
C MET A 881 -17.39 14.78 -49.25
N LEU A 882 -16.24 14.23 -49.66
CA LEU A 882 -15.12 13.98 -48.77
C LEU A 882 -14.41 15.31 -48.41
N MET A 883 -14.23 15.57 -47.11
CA MET A 883 -13.57 16.77 -46.61
C MET A 883 -12.22 16.45 -45.96
N ARG A 884 -11.13 16.93 -46.55
CA ARG A 884 -9.78 16.89 -45.98
C ARG A 884 -9.49 18.20 -45.23
N LEU A 885 -9.18 18.06 -43.94
CA LEU A 885 -8.74 19.14 -43.07
C LEU A 885 -7.21 19.08 -42.93
N THR A 886 -6.55 20.22 -43.08
CA THR A 886 -5.10 20.36 -42.86
C THR A 886 -4.85 21.58 -41.99
N VAL A 887 -3.99 21.44 -40.98
CA VAL A 887 -3.56 22.53 -40.09
C VAL A 887 -2.04 22.63 -40.21
N GLU A 888 -1.55 23.81 -40.61
CA GLU A 888 -0.13 24.11 -40.88
C GLU A 888 0.39 25.27 -40.03
#